data_AF-R1D802-F1
#
_entry.id   AF-R1D802-F1
#
_cell.length_a   1.000
_cell.length_b   1.000
_cell.length_c   1.000
_cell.angle_alpha   90.00
_cell.angle_beta   90.00
_cell.angle_gamma   90.00
#
_symmetry.space_group_name_H-M   'P 1'
#
loop_
_entity.id
_entity.type
_entity.pdbx_description
1 polymer ?
#
loop_
_entity_poly.entity_id
_entity_poly.type
_entity_poly.pdbx_seq_one_letter_code
_entity_poly.pdbx_strand_id
1 'polypeptide(L)'
;MAELIALLRGTQLRSTAAANRAAYDDRLRQLEERLQSLKDQAGALAAVAFDADFALVAGDGTKVPARKQDLCAQSRFFKRMMEHDDSAEARAGEVIAKTGDGVGASAAALRHLMALLYGQQLQTSTESAVLLEICELATLWEFDSILESMSTMLVASAKASAKTACEMLVAALRHTEADAHSEVWKRLREASAQGVAEAGRKLLDVSAFADLDLSAICEAMTHVKASTVRLPSLEVDTSSERWTAHQAMDGSPTDQDLSWLLGATGAKVKARLGWNGSVMLTGENTGGRAVLAKVSSWVKHPQRPTNERRASGSYRVLGSDTQGVVLGRNLPDVLSDGKFLCGGDLEVSKYQRQYELFNLWLLASKRVASPLSPVDSLLCLRGCATGCDVDGASVAELQAMLEQRGLSTSGAKTSLQLRLRDAAYAEVPEGSAAAKATKAFAKLVARHYKGSAVKVKDLDAASLAEVLNCDELHALNEKTILDNTISWAQLAGRTDEIIAKVMPLVRWPLVPLVQLKPPLKALMKRCPVVKELVEEAIGLQMKPGSEFSFTPKRHRLMDGSEDTVVPRHKKRKHCHGDKVQLLDASALVAAMLPSGLRTLVSASHSADKPADSVRSICQDALCALSCFRGFDHPPDYHSDDAFCEEDGIYL
;
A
#
# COMPACT_ATOMS: atom_id res chain seq x y z
N MET A 1 71.79 29.52 32.13
CA MET A 1 70.92 29.66 33.33
C MET A 1 69.45 29.41 33.02
N ALA A 2 68.81 30.17 32.12
CA ALA A 2 67.40 29.96 31.76
C ALA A 2 67.09 28.56 31.20
N GLU A 3 67.94 28.03 30.30
CA GLU A 3 67.79 26.66 29.77
C GLU A 3 67.95 25.59 30.86
N LEU A 4 68.86 25.79 31.82
CA LEU A 4 69.08 24.85 32.93
C LEU A 4 67.85 24.81 33.87
N ILE A 5 67.22 25.96 34.11
CA ILE A 5 65.99 26.08 34.89
C ILE A 5 64.81 25.43 34.16
N ALA A 6 64.72 25.59 32.83
CA ALA A 6 63.69 24.93 32.02
C ALA A 6 63.86 23.40 32.01
N LEU A 7 65.09 22.91 31.95
CA LEU A 7 65.40 21.48 31.97
C LEU A 7 65.08 20.85 33.33
N LEU A 8 65.44 21.51 34.43
CA LEU A 8 65.14 21.08 35.80
C LEU A 8 63.63 21.09 36.10
N ARG A 9 62.89 22.11 35.63
CA ARG A 9 61.41 22.15 35.74
C ARG A 9 60.76 21.07 34.89
N GLY A 10 61.29 20.80 33.69
CA GLY A 10 60.83 19.71 32.83
C GLY A 10 61.02 18.33 33.45
N THR A 11 62.16 18.08 34.10
CA THR A 11 62.40 16.81 34.81
C THR A 11 61.57 16.66 36.06
N GLN A 12 61.36 17.73 36.85
CA GLN A 12 60.48 17.68 38.02
C GLN A 12 59.01 17.42 37.63
N LEU A 13 58.50 18.08 36.59
CA LEU A 13 57.12 17.88 36.11
C LEU A 13 56.90 16.48 35.55
N ARG A 14 57.88 15.90 34.85
CA ARG A 14 57.80 14.51 34.39
C ARG A 14 57.85 13.52 35.55
N SER A 15 58.68 13.78 36.56
CA SER A 15 58.78 12.96 37.77
C SER A 15 57.48 12.97 38.58
N THR A 16 56.84 14.13 38.75
CA THR A 16 55.58 14.25 39.49
C THR A 16 54.41 13.67 38.70
N ALA A 17 54.37 13.83 37.38
CA ALA A 17 53.37 13.18 36.53
C ALA A 17 53.48 11.64 36.55
N ALA A 18 54.71 11.10 36.53
CA ALA A 18 54.95 9.66 36.64
C ALA A 18 54.54 9.12 38.02
N ALA A 19 54.88 9.84 39.11
CA ALA A 19 54.47 9.47 40.46
C ALA A 19 52.94 9.51 40.65
N ASN A 20 52.27 10.53 40.12
CA ASN A 20 50.82 10.62 40.16
C ASN A 20 50.16 9.49 39.36
N ARG A 21 50.67 9.16 38.17
CA ARG A 21 50.16 8.05 37.36
C ARG A 21 50.29 6.71 38.10
N ALA A 22 51.45 6.45 38.70
CA ALA A 22 51.65 5.24 39.50
C ALA A 22 50.68 5.18 40.70
N ALA A 23 50.43 6.30 41.38
CA ALA A 23 49.47 6.36 42.49
C ALA A 23 48.01 6.15 42.03
N TYR A 24 47.63 6.62 40.83
CA TYR A 24 46.31 6.35 40.26
C TYR A 24 46.14 4.89 39.86
N ASP A 25 47.16 4.29 39.21
CA ASP A 25 47.12 2.89 38.80
C ASP A 25 47.05 1.96 40.03
N ASP A 26 47.77 2.28 41.11
CA ASP A 26 47.70 1.54 42.37
C ASP A 26 46.31 1.65 43.03
N ARG A 27 45.72 2.86 43.03
CA ARG A 27 44.36 3.06 43.54
C ARG A 27 43.30 2.36 42.70
N LEU A 28 43.49 2.29 41.38
CA LEU A 28 42.61 1.55 40.48
C LEU A 28 42.66 0.06 40.80
N ARG A 29 43.85 -0.53 40.94
CA ARG A 29 44.01 -1.94 41.36
C ARG A 29 43.37 -2.22 42.71
N GLN A 30 43.59 -1.36 43.70
CA GLN A 30 42.96 -1.51 45.02
C GLN A 30 41.42 -1.47 44.94
N LEU A 31 40.85 -0.64 44.05
CA LEU A 31 39.41 -0.59 43.82
C LEU A 31 38.91 -1.85 43.11
N GLU A 32 39.64 -2.36 42.12
CA GLU A 32 39.32 -3.61 41.42
C GLU A 32 39.35 -4.81 42.37
N GLU A 33 40.38 -4.91 43.22
CA GLU A 33 40.49 -5.95 44.25
C GLU A 33 39.36 -5.88 45.28
N ARG A 34 39.02 -4.66 45.76
CA ARG A 34 37.90 -4.48 46.71
C ARG A 34 36.55 -4.81 46.07
N LEU A 35 36.36 -4.45 44.80
CA LEU A 35 35.14 -4.76 44.06
C LEU A 35 35.01 -6.26 43.82
N GLN A 36 36.11 -6.96 43.54
CA GLN A 36 36.12 -8.42 43.45
C GLN A 36 35.82 -9.06 44.80
N SER A 37 36.46 -8.60 45.88
CA SER A 37 36.19 -9.09 47.24
C SER A 37 34.74 -8.89 47.67
N LEU A 38 34.13 -7.75 47.37
CA LEU A 38 32.71 -7.50 47.64
C LEU A 38 31.78 -8.39 46.80
N LYS A 39 32.13 -8.68 45.54
CA LYS A 39 31.39 -9.65 44.72
C LYS A 39 31.46 -11.04 45.31
N ASP A 40 32.63 -11.48 45.76
CA ASP A 40 32.82 -12.79 46.37
C ASP A 40 32.06 -12.90 47.70
N GLN A 41 32.09 -11.86 48.54
CA GLN A 41 31.32 -11.79 49.78
C GLN A 41 29.81 -11.76 49.54
N ALA A 42 29.34 -11.00 48.56
CA ALA A 42 27.92 -10.99 48.17
C ALA A 42 27.49 -12.35 47.62
N GLY A 43 28.35 -13.03 46.85
CA GLY A 43 28.11 -14.39 46.36
C GLY A 43 28.03 -15.41 47.50
N ALA A 44 28.94 -15.34 48.48
CA ALA A 44 28.91 -16.18 49.66
C ALA A 44 27.68 -15.92 50.54
N LEU A 45 27.31 -14.66 50.74
CA LEU A 45 26.11 -14.29 51.49
C LEU A 45 24.82 -14.69 50.76
N ALA A 46 24.77 -14.59 49.42
CA ALA A 46 23.64 -15.08 48.65
C ALA A 46 23.53 -16.61 48.72
N ALA A 47 24.65 -17.33 48.64
CA ALA A 47 24.67 -18.79 48.79
C ALA A 47 24.16 -19.25 50.16
N VAL A 48 24.50 -18.51 51.23
CA VAL A 48 24.08 -18.80 52.60
C VAL A 48 22.65 -18.31 52.89
N ALA A 49 22.21 -17.19 52.30
CA ALA A 49 20.88 -16.62 52.54
C ALA A 49 19.77 -17.35 51.77
N PHE A 50 20.10 -17.97 50.64
CA PHE A 50 19.11 -18.52 49.71
C PHE A 50 19.02 -20.05 49.66
N ASP A 51 19.69 -20.84 50.52
CA ASP A 51 19.60 -22.33 50.55
C ASP A 51 19.36 -22.95 49.16
N ALA A 52 20.17 -22.54 48.18
CA ALA A 52 19.88 -22.82 46.79
C ALA A 52 20.18 -24.30 46.50
N ASP A 53 19.15 -25.05 46.13
CA ASP A 53 19.20 -26.48 45.85
C ASP A 53 19.00 -26.79 44.36
N PHE A 54 18.97 -25.74 43.53
CA PHE A 54 18.85 -25.83 42.08
C PHE A 54 19.61 -24.71 41.37
N ALA A 55 19.96 -24.92 40.10
CA ALA A 55 20.58 -23.89 39.26
C ALA A 55 19.93 -23.78 37.88
N LEU A 56 19.68 -22.55 37.42
CA LEU A 56 19.32 -22.26 36.04
C LEU A 56 20.59 -21.89 35.28
N VAL A 57 20.88 -22.56 34.18
CA VAL A 57 22.11 -22.36 33.40
C VAL A 57 21.77 -21.51 32.17
N ALA A 58 22.40 -20.33 32.07
CA ALA A 58 22.30 -19.44 30.93
C ALA A 58 23.04 -20.01 29.70
N GLY A 59 22.81 -19.40 28.52
CA GLY A 59 23.48 -19.79 27.28
C GLY A 59 25.01 -19.67 27.29
N ASP A 60 25.55 -18.79 28.13
CA ASP A 60 26.99 -18.61 28.35
C ASP A 60 27.57 -19.58 29.41
N GLY A 61 26.74 -20.48 29.95
CA GLY A 61 27.12 -21.41 31.02
C GLY A 61 27.02 -20.81 32.43
N THR A 62 26.65 -19.54 32.58
CA THR A 62 26.48 -18.91 33.90
C THR A 62 25.36 -19.60 34.67
N LYS A 63 25.66 -20.03 35.89
CA LYS A 63 24.67 -20.64 36.79
C LYS A 63 24.01 -19.58 37.66
N VAL A 64 22.69 -19.53 37.63
CA VAL A 64 21.86 -18.67 38.49
C VAL A 64 21.22 -19.56 39.55
N PRO A 65 21.57 -19.39 40.85
CA PRO A 65 21.03 -20.21 41.92
C PRO A 65 19.54 -19.96 42.12
N ALA A 66 18.79 -21.02 42.41
CA ALA A 66 17.36 -20.98 42.65
C ALA A 66 16.95 -22.02 43.71
N ARG A 67 15.75 -21.85 44.27
CA ARG A 67 15.12 -22.82 45.18
C ARG A 67 14.09 -23.65 44.43
N LYS A 68 14.17 -24.98 44.52
CA LYS A 68 13.16 -25.89 43.94
C LYS A 68 11.77 -25.56 44.44
N GLN A 69 11.64 -25.26 45.74
CA GLN A 69 10.35 -24.90 46.36
C GLN A 69 9.70 -23.69 45.67
N ASP A 70 10.44 -22.62 45.45
CA ASP A 70 9.92 -21.38 44.86
C ASP A 70 9.60 -21.55 43.36
N LEU A 71 10.44 -22.29 42.64
CA LEU A 71 10.19 -22.67 41.24
C LEU A 71 8.90 -23.50 41.11
N CYS A 72 8.75 -24.56 41.91
CA CYS A 72 7.56 -25.42 41.88
C CYS A 72 6.28 -24.71 42.36
N ALA A 73 6.42 -23.74 43.27
CA ALA A 73 5.28 -22.97 43.76
C ALA A 73 4.69 -22.04 42.68
N GLN A 74 5.53 -21.54 41.77
CA GLN A 74 5.12 -20.53 40.78
C GLN A 74 5.06 -21.06 39.34
N SER A 75 5.63 -22.24 39.07
CA SER A 75 5.63 -22.86 37.73
C SER A 75 5.12 -24.30 37.77
N ARG A 76 4.14 -24.57 36.91
CA ARG A 76 3.62 -25.93 36.67
C ARG A 76 4.62 -26.81 35.92
N PHE A 77 5.45 -26.21 35.07
CA PHE A 77 6.56 -26.90 34.40
C PHE A 77 7.54 -27.47 35.43
N PHE A 78 8.08 -26.64 36.32
CA PHE A 78 9.04 -27.07 37.34
C PHE A 78 8.40 -28.05 38.32
N LYS A 79 7.13 -27.83 38.69
CA LYS A 79 6.39 -28.78 39.52
C LYS A 79 6.34 -30.17 38.88
N ARG A 80 5.94 -30.29 37.61
CA ARG A 80 5.92 -31.57 36.88
C ARG A 80 7.33 -32.17 36.73
N MET A 81 8.31 -31.35 36.37
CA MET A 81 9.69 -31.80 36.18
C MET A 81 10.29 -32.39 37.47
N MET A 82 9.98 -31.81 38.62
CA MET A 82 10.49 -32.24 39.92
C MET A 82 9.66 -33.37 40.55
N GLU A 83 8.36 -33.48 40.24
CA GLU A 83 7.52 -34.60 40.66
C GLU A 83 7.85 -35.90 39.89
N HIS A 84 8.43 -35.79 38.70
CA HIS A 84 8.91 -36.91 37.90
C HIS A 84 10.45 -37.04 38.02
N ASP A 85 10.92 -37.75 39.05
CA ASP A 85 12.35 -38.03 39.40
C ASP A 85 13.19 -38.67 38.27
N ASP A 86 12.60 -38.97 37.11
CA ASP A 86 13.25 -39.58 35.96
C ASP A 86 13.79 -38.59 34.93
N SER A 87 13.52 -37.28 35.05
CA SER A 87 14.16 -36.30 34.16
C SER A 87 15.66 -36.17 34.49
N ALA A 88 16.51 -36.16 33.45
CA ALA A 88 17.95 -36.02 33.61
C ALA A 88 18.31 -34.68 34.30
N GLU A 89 17.51 -33.66 34.02
CA GLU A 89 17.61 -32.30 34.56
C GLU A 89 17.29 -32.25 36.06
N ALA A 90 16.23 -32.94 36.53
CA ALA A 90 15.91 -32.99 37.96
C ALA A 90 17.02 -33.67 38.77
N ARG A 91 17.64 -34.72 38.22
CA ARG A 91 18.77 -35.43 38.83
C ARG A 91 20.06 -34.63 38.82
N ALA A 92 20.31 -33.87 37.74
CA ALA A 92 21.49 -33.02 37.62
C ALA A 92 21.47 -31.82 38.58
N GLY A 93 20.28 -31.44 39.07
CA GLY A 93 20.13 -30.25 39.92
C GLY A 93 20.26 -28.94 39.14
N GLU A 94 20.20 -29.02 37.80
CA GLU A 94 20.30 -27.86 36.93
C GLU A 94 19.47 -28.00 35.67
N VAL A 95 18.97 -26.88 35.13
CA VAL A 95 18.27 -26.84 33.85
C VAL A 95 18.90 -25.78 32.94
N ILE A 96 19.12 -26.13 31.67
CA ILE A 96 19.63 -25.18 30.68
C ILE A 96 18.47 -24.36 30.15
N ALA A 97 18.54 -23.04 30.31
CA ALA A 97 17.53 -22.11 29.85
C ALA A 97 17.69 -21.86 28.34
N LYS A 98 16.66 -22.20 27.57
CA LYS A 98 16.59 -21.92 26.14
C LYS A 98 15.36 -21.09 25.82
N THR A 99 15.51 -20.12 24.95
CA THR A 99 14.41 -19.31 24.38
C THR A 99 13.66 -20.10 23.31
N GLY A 100 12.57 -19.54 22.78
CA GLY A 100 11.72 -20.21 21.78
C GLY A 100 12.43 -20.56 20.48
N ASP A 101 13.54 -19.87 20.16
CA ASP A 101 14.41 -20.16 19.01
C ASP A 101 15.54 -21.16 19.32
N GLY A 102 15.57 -21.72 20.53
CA GLY A 102 16.58 -22.67 20.97
C GLY A 102 17.92 -22.03 21.33
N VAL A 103 18.04 -20.71 21.27
CA VAL A 103 19.22 -19.96 21.76
C VAL A 103 19.22 -20.02 23.29
N GLY A 104 20.41 -20.06 23.90
CA GLY A 104 20.50 -20.04 25.36
C GLY A 104 20.13 -18.66 25.91
N ALA A 105 19.26 -18.60 26.92
CA ALA A 105 18.82 -17.34 27.50
C ALA A 105 19.98 -16.60 28.19
N SER A 106 19.92 -15.26 28.24
CA SER A 106 20.96 -14.47 28.88
C SER A 106 20.96 -14.64 30.40
N ALA A 107 22.14 -14.55 31.01
CA ALA A 107 22.26 -14.53 32.48
C ALA A 107 21.52 -13.35 33.11
N ALA A 108 21.36 -12.23 32.38
CA ALA A 108 20.59 -11.08 32.83
C ALA A 108 19.09 -11.42 32.94
N ALA A 109 18.51 -12.02 31.91
CA ALA A 109 17.11 -12.45 31.92
C ALA A 109 16.83 -13.43 33.05
N LEU A 110 17.69 -14.43 33.27
CA LEU A 110 17.54 -15.38 34.37
C LEU A 110 17.61 -14.72 35.74
N ARG A 111 18.57 -13.82 35.98
CA ARG A 111 18.67 -13.10 37.26
C ARG A 111 17.44 -12.24 37.53
N HIS A 112 16.94 -11.55 36.51
CA HIS A 112 15.74 -10.72 36.62
C HIS A 112 14.47 -11.56 36.82
N LEU A 113 14.35 -12.70 36.15
CA LEU A 113 13.28 -13.67 36.38
C LEU A 113 13.30 -14.18 37.82
N MET A 114 14.48 -14.55 38.36
CA MET A 114 14.59 -14.98 39.75
C MET A 114 14.26 -13.86 40.73
N ALA A 115 14.71 -12.63 40.46
CA ALA A 115 14.35 -11.48 41.27
C ALA A 115 12.83 -11.29 41.35
N LEU A 116 12.12 -11.44 40.22
CA LEU A 116 10.66 -11.40 40.17
C LEU A 116 10.00 -12.53 40.96
N LEU A 117 10.51 -13.76 40.86
CA LEU A 117 10.01 -14.89 41.65
C LEU A 117 10.14 -14.63 43.15
N TYR A 118 11.22 -13.97 43.57
CA TYR A 118 11.44 -13.56 44.96
C TYR A 118 10.71 -12.27 45.36
N GLY A 119 9.78 -11.79 44.55
CA GLY A 119 8.93 -10.63 44.84
C GLY A 119 9.64 -9.28 44.71
N GLN A 120 10.82 -9.23 44.08
CA GLN A 120 11.48 -7.96 43.78
C GLN A 120 10.82 -7.30 42.58
N GLN A 121 10.65 -5.98 42.66
CA GLN A 121 10.17 -5.20 41.52
C GLN A 121 11.31 -4.94 40.54
N LEU A 122 11.04 -5.13 39.24
CA LEU A 122 11.99 -4.73 38.21
C LEU A 122 12.12 -3.21 38.15
N GLN A 123 13.33 -2.77 37.85
CA GLN A 123 13.58 -1.37 37.56
C GLN A 123 12.97 -1.02 36.20
N THR A 124 12.37 0.17 36.11
CA THR A 124 11.73 0.67 34.88
C THR A 124 12.70 0.86 33.71
N SER A 125 14.00 0.85 33.96
CA SER A 125 15.08 0.96 32.97
C SER A 125 15.54 -0.39 32.40
N THR A 126 14.86 -1.49 32.69
CA THR A 126 15.24 -2.81 32.15
C THR A 126 15.12 -2.80 30.63
N GLU A 127 16.15 -3.30 29.94
CA GLU A 127 16.18 -3.33 28.47
C GLU A 127 15.06 -4.21 27.90
N SER A 128 14.44 -3.78 26.79
CA SER A 128 13.32 -4.50 26.19
C SER A 128 13.68 -5.91 25.73
N ALA A 129 14.93 -6.13 25.28
CA ALA A 129 15.42 -7.44 24.90
C ALA A 129 15.39 -8.43 26.09
N VAL A 130 15.84 -7.97 27.27
CA VAL A 130 15.80 -8.77 28.50
C VAL A 130 14.36 -9.07 28.92
N LEU A 131 13.45 -8.09 28.82
CA LEU A 131 12.03 -8.29 29.12
C LEU A 131 11.37 -9.31 28.17
N LEU A 132 11.74 -9.29 26.88
CA LEU A 132 11.26 -10.28 25.89
C LEU A 132 11.76 -11.68 26.21
N GLU A 133 13.06 -11.84 26.52
CA GLU A 133 13.61 -13.13 26.96
C GLU A 133 12.90 -13.66 28.23
N ILE A 134 12.59 -12.79 29.19
CA ILE A 134 11.82 -13.16 30.38
C ILE A 134 10.42 -13.65 29.99
N CYS A 135 9.73 -13.00 29.04
CA CYS A 135 8.42 -13.46 28.55
C CYS A 135 8.50 -14.82 27.86
N GLU A 136 9.51 -15.06 27.03
CA GLU A 136 9.71 -16.35 26.36
C GLU A 136 9.97 -17.46 27.38
N LEU A 137 10.87 -17.23 28.35
CA LEU A 137 11.13 -18.17 29.44
C LEU A 137 9.89 -18.39 30.33
N ALA A 138 9.16 -17.33 30.65
CA ALA A 138 7.94 -17.43 31.45
C ALA A 138 6.84 -18.21 30.71
N THR A 139 6.82 -18.16 29.37
CA THR A 139 5.93 -18.99 28.56
C THR A 139 6.37 -20.45 28.59
N LEU A 140 7.66 -20.72 28.31
CA LEU A 140 8.20 -22.08 28.28
C LEU A 140 8.08 -22.80 29.64
N TRP A 141 8.33 -22.05 30.71
CA TRP A 141 8.28 -22.56 32.08
C TRP A 141 6.95 -22.30 32.77
N GLU A 142 5.91 -21.87 32.06
CA GLU A 142 4.55 -21.72 32.59
C GLU A 142 4.46 -20.85 33.87
N PHE A 143 5.19 -19.73 33.89
CA PHE A 143 5.14 -18.70 34.94
C PHE A 143 4.06 -17.64 34.61
N ASP A 144 2.79 -18.02 34.75
CA ASP A 144 1.60 -17.22 34.38
C ASP A 144 1.64 -15.76 34.88
N SER A 145 1.92 -15.57 36.18
CA SER A 145 1.88 -14.26 36.83
C SER A 145 2.99 -13.31 36.34
N ILE A 146 4.19 -13.86 36.12
CA ILE A 146 5.33 -13.11 35.61
C ILE A 146 5.09 -12.72 34.15
N LEU A 147 4.59 -13.67 33.33
CA LEU A 147 4.28 -13.42 31.94
C LEU A 147 3.29 -12.25 31.78
N GLU A 148 2.22 -12.24 32.58
CA GLU A 148 1.24 -11.14 32.60
C GLU A 148 1.86 -9.79 33.00
N SER A 149 2.65 -9.76 34.07
CA SER A 149 3.32 -8.55 34.54
C SER A 149 4.28 -7.98 33.50
N MET A 150 5.13 -8.84 32.91
CA MET A 150 6.12 -8.42 31.91
C MET A 150 5.47 -7.97 30.62
N SER A 151 4.43 -8.67 30.17
CA SER A 151 3.70 -8.30 28.96
C SER A 151 3.14 -6.89 29.06
N THR A 152 2.63 -6.50 30.22
CA THR A 152 2.11 -5.14 30.46
C THR A 152 3.18 -4.07 30.31
N MET A 153 4.39 -4.32 30.84
CA MET A 153 5.53 -3.41 30.69
C MET A 153 6.03 -3.34 29.24
N LEU A 154 6.05 -4.46 28.53
CA LEU A 154 6.43 -4.52 27.12
C LEU A 154 5.46 -3.77 26.22
N VAL A 155 4.14 -3.89 26.45
CA VAL A 155 3.12 -3.12 25.72
C VAL A 155 3.35 -1.61 25.87
N ALA A 156 3.66 -1.14 27.08
CA ALA A 156 3.98 0.26 27.31
C ALA A 156 5.28 0.67 26.58
N SER A 157 6.29 -0.18 26.62
CA SER A 157 7.61 0.06 25.98
C SER A 157 7.53 0.10 24.45
N ALA A 158 6.74 -0.78 23.84
CA ALA A 158 6.54 -0.82 22.40
C ALA A 158 5.81 0.43 21.86
N LYS A 159 4.93 1.03 22.66
CA LYS A 159 4.32 2.33 22.31
C LYS A 159 5.33 3.48 22.35
N ALA A 160 6.35 3.38 23.20
CA ALA A 160 7.37 4.42 23.35
C ALA A 160 8.54 4.27 22.36
N SER A 161 8.84 3.04 21.92
CA SER A 161 10.04 2.70 21.16
C SER A 161 9.73 1.85 19.94
N ALA A 162 10.04 2.39 18.75
CA ALA A 162 9.89 1.67 17.47
C ALA A 162 10.78 0.41 17.41
N LYS A 163 11.98 0.48 18.01
CA LYS A 163 12.89 -0.67 18.14
C LYS A 163 12.22 -1.80 18.92
N THR A 164 11.68 -1.47 20.09
CA THR A 164 10.99 -2.45 20.95
C THR A 164 9.75 -3.01 20.27
N ALA A 165 8.99 -2.19 19.55
CA ALA A 165 7.84 -2.67 18.77
C ALA A 165 8.26 -3.69 17.70
N CYS A 166 9.33 -3.45 16.95
CA CYS A 166 9.83 -4.41 15.95
C CYS A 166 10.31 -5.72 16.59
N GLU A 167 11.17 -5.65 17.61
CA GLU A 167 11.70 -6.83 18.31
C GLU A 167 10.57 -7.67 18.92
N MET A 168 9.59 -7.01 19.55
CA MET A 168 8.44 -7.67 20.15
C MET A 168 7.53 -8.32 19.11
N LEU A 169 7.35 -7.70 17.92
CA LEU A 169 6.55 -8.29 16.86
C LEU A 169 7.18 -9.59 16.34
N VAL A 170 8.50 -9.61 16.15
CA VAL A 170 9.25 -10.81 15.74
C VAL A 170 9.06 -11.93 16.77
N ALA A 171 9.26 -11.64 18.05
CA ALA A 171 9.10 -12.62 19.11
C ALA A 171 7.65 -13.15 19.16
N ALA A 172 6.66 -12.26 19.15
CA ALA A 172 5.26 -12.65 19.28
C ALA A 172 4.76 -13.54 18.12
N LEU A 173 5.24 -13.33 16.90
CA LEU A 173 4.89 -14.15 15.74
C LEU A 173 5.38 -15.60 15.87
N ARG A 174 6.47 -15.86 16.60
CA ARG A 174 6.97 -17.23 16.85
C ARG A 174 6.05 -18.03 17.77
N HIS A 175 5.27 -17.35 18.61
CA HIS A 175 4.45 -17.96 19.66
C HIS A 175 2.95 -18.08 19.31
N THR A 176 2.50 -17.75 18.09
CA THR A 176 1.06 -17.63 17.81
C THR A 176 0.30 -18.91 17.47
N GLU A 177 0.93 -20.08 17.32
CA GLU A 177 0.25 -21.25 16.75
C GLU A 177 0.15 -22.51 17.63
N ALA A 178 0.71 -22.55 18.85
CA ALA A 178 0.74 -23.80 19.63
C ALA A 178 0.44 -23.74 21.14
N ASP A 179 0.39 -22.56 21.78
CA ASP A 179 0.51 -22.49 23.24
C ASP A 179 -0.77 -22.12 24.02
N ALA A 180 -0.92 -22.68 25.23
CA ALA A 180 -1.97 -22.32 26.19
C ALA A 180 -1.95 -20.82 26.60
N HIS A 181 -0.82 -20.14 26.39
CA HIS A 181 -0.61 -18.70 26.66
C HIS A 181 -0.84 -17.81 25.44
N SER A 182 -1.52 -18.32 24.40
CA SER A 182 -1.79 -17.63 23.13
C SER A 182 -2.37 -16.22 23.30
N GLU A 183 -3.19 -15.96 24.32
CA GLU A 183 -3.80 -14.64 24.52
C GLU A 183 -2.82 -13.53 24.94
N VAL A 184 -1.77 -13.84 25.72
CA VAL A 184 -0.73 -12.84 26.06
C VAL A 184 0.05 -12.47 24.81
N TRP A 185 0.49 -13.47 24.06
CA TRP A 185 1.26 -13.27 22.83
C TRP A 185 0.44 -12.59 21.73
N LYS A 186 -0.87 -12.87 21.63
CA LYS A 186 -1.79 -12.10 20.77
C LYS A 186 -1.83 -10.62 21.15
N ARG A 187 -1.94 -10.28 22.44
CA ARG A 187 -1.91 -8.87 22.91
C ARG A 187 -0.59 -8.19 22.60
N LEU A 188 0.54 -8.88 22.82
CA LEU A 188 1.87 -8.36 22.48
C LEU A 188 2.01 -8.16 20.97
N ARG A 189 1.54 -9.12 20.17
CA ARG A 189 1.51 -9.05 18.70
C ARG A 189 0.69 -7.85 18.20
N GLU A 190 -0.53 -7.67 18.72
CA GLU A 190 -1.38 -6.52 18.38
C GLU A 190 -0.75 -5.17 18.79
N ALA A 191 -0.21 -5.08 20.01
CA ALA A 191 0.41 -3.86 20.51
C ALA A 191 1.69 -3.50 19.73
N SER A 192 2.51 -4.49 19.39
CA SER A 192 3.72 -4.29 18.58
C SER A 192 3.38 -3.91 17.14
N ALA A 193 2.42 -4.59 16.52
CA ALA A 193 1.93 -4.24 15.18
C ALA A 193 1.38 -2.81 15.13
N GLN A 194 0.65 -2.38 16.16
CA GLN A 194 0.21 -0.99 16.30
C GLN A 194 1.40 -0.03 16.48
N GLY A 195 2.37 -0.36 17.33
CA GLY A 195 3.57 0.46 17.54
C GLY A 195 4.39 0.64 16.25
N VAL A 196 4.55 -0.41 15.45
CA VAL A 196 5.17 -0.35 14.12
C VAL A 196 4.35 0.55 13.18
N ALA A 197 3.03 0.39 13.14
CA ALA A 197 2.16 1.21 12.30
C ALA A 197 2.25 2.72 12.62
N GLU A 198 2.45 3.08 13.89
CA GLU A 198 2.54 4.46 14.37
C GLU A 198 3.94 5.07 14.24
N ALA A 199 5.00 4.26 14.21
CA ALA A 199 6.39 4.72 14.16
C ALA A 199 6.77 5.45 12.85
N GLY A 200 6.14 5.09 11.73
CA GLY A 200 6.36 5.73 10.43
C GLY A 200 7.83 5.73 10.00
N ARG A 201 8.39 6.90 9.64
CA ARG A 201 9.77 7.00 9.13
C ARG A 201 10.86 6.61 10.13
N LYS A 202 10.59 6.67 11.43
CA LYS A 202 11.56 6.27 12.48
C LYS A 202 12.01 4.82 12.32
N LEU A 203 11.22 4.00 11.63
CA LEU A 203 11.53 2.61 11.33
C LEU A 203 12.75 2.42 10.43
N LEU A 204 13.12 3.42 9.61
CA LEU A 204 14.31 3.31 8.75
C LEU A 204 15.61 3.27 9.56
N ASP A 205 15.61 3.84 10.76
CA ASP A 205 16.76 3.87 11.67
C ASP A 205 16.78 2.63 12.59
N VAL A 206 15.79 1.75 12.50
CA VAL A 206 15.65 0.55 13.34
C VAL A 206 16.08 -0.67 12.54
N SER A 207 17.21 -1.28 12.90
CA SER A 207 17.73 -2.47 12.22
C SER A 207 16.72 -3.63 12.19
N ALA A 208 16.05 -3.88 13.31
CA ALA A 208 15.06 -4.96 13.44
C ALA A 208 13.85 -4.81 12.52
N PHE A 209 13.59 -3.62 11.98
CA PHE A 209 12.50 -3.41 11.02
C PHE A 209 12.79 -4.07 9.67
N ALA A 210 14.05 -4.10 9.25
CA ALA A 210 14.47 -4.76 8.01
C ALA A 210 14.30 -6.30 8.08
N ASP A 211 14.36 -6.85 9.28
CA ASP A 211 14.28 -8.29 9.56
C ASP A 211 12.83 -8.80 9.70
N LEU A 212 11.84 -7.90 9.70
CA LEU A 212 10.43 -8.30 9.72
C LEU A 212 10.05 -9.05 8.45
N ASP A 213 9.33 -10.15 8.61
CA ASP A 213 8.77 -10.89 7.49
C ASP A 213 7.51 -10.19 6.91
N LEU A 214 7.02 -10.71 5.79
CA LEU A 214 5.84 -10.12 5.15
C LEU A 214 4.58 -10.21 6.03
N SER A 215 4.45 -11.28 6.82
CA SER A 215 3.29 -11.51 7.69
C SER A 215 3.19 -10.41 8.74
N ALA A 216 4.31 -10.10 9.40
CA ALA A 216 4.47 -9.02 10.37
C ALA A 216 4.08 -7.65 9.79
N ILE A 217 4.57 -7.36 8.59
CA ILE A 217 4.30 -6.08 7.92
C ILE A 217 2.83 -5.97 7.51
N CYS A 218 2.26 -7.04 6.95
CA CYS A 218 0.86 -7.09 6.57
C CYS A 218 -0.06 -6.93 7.77
N GLU A 219 0.33 -7.48 8.93
CA GLU A 219 -0.38 -7.27 10.18
C GLU A 219 -0.27 -5.83 10.69
N ALA A 220 0.93 -5.26 10.75
CA ALA A 220 1.12 -3.86 11.11
C ALA A 220 0.29 -2.92 10.22
N MET A 221 0.20 -3.22 8.91
CA MET A 221 -0.65 -2.50 7.97
C MET A 221 -2.14 -2.53 8.39
N THR A 222 -2.64 -3.57 9.04
CA THR A 222 -4.05 -3.60 9.49
C THR A 222 -4.36 -2.55 10.55
N HIS A 223 -3.38 -2.22 11.40
CA HIS A 223 -3.46 -1.24 12.48
C HIS A 223 -3.20 0.21 12.04
N VAL A 224 -2.72 0.42 10.81
CA VAL A 224 -2.52 1.76 10.24
C VAL A 224 -3.85 2.53 10.23
N LYS A 225 -3.79 3.78 10.73
CA LYS A 225 -4.91 4.73 10.77
C LYS A 225 -4.68 5.85 9.75
N ALA A 226 -5.77 6.50 9.34
CA ALA A 226 -5.66 7.77 8.62
C ALA A 226 -5.03 8.82 9.55
N SER A 227 -4.32 9.79 8.97
CA SER A 227 -3.61 10.80 9.75
C SER A 227 -3.64 12.15 9.05
N THR A 228 -3.58 13.22 9.82
CA THR A 228 -3.44 14.58 9.29
C THR A 228 -1.99 15.04 9.45
N VAL A 229 -1.36 15.46 8.35
CA VAL A 229 -0.01 16.02 8.35
C VAL A 229 -0.10 17.52 8.23
N ARG A 230 0.42 18.26 9.20
CA ARG A 230 0.59 19.72 9.08
C ARG A 230 1.69 20.02 8.07
N LEU A 231 1.34 20.70 7.00
CA LEU A 231 2.31 21.28 6.10
C LEU A 231 2.90 22.53 6.77
N PRO A 232 4.24 22.68 6.80
CA PRO A 232 4.86 23.90 7.30
C PRO A 232 4.36 25.10 6.49
N SER A 233 4.09 26.21 7.16
CA SER A 233 3.67 27.44 6.50
C SER A 233 4.81 27.93 5.60
N LEU A 234 4.61 27.83 4.29
CA LEU A 234 5.52 28.39 3.31
C LEU A 234 5.15 29.84 3.07
N GLU A 235 6.08 30.74 3.39
CA GLU A 235 5.98 32.15 3.08
C GLU A 235 6.35 32.34 1.60
N VAL A 236 5.37 32.68 0.76
CA VAL A 236 5.58 32.95 -0.66
C VAL A 236 5.58 34.45 -0.87
N ASP A 237 6.76 35.00 -1.17
CA ASP A 237 6.91 36.41 -1.50
C ASP A 237 6.50 36.66 -2.95
N THR A 238 5.48 37.51 -3.16
CA THR A 238 5.02 37.89 -4.49
C THR A 238 5.67 39.18 -4.99
N SER A 239 6.50 39.83 -4.17
CA SER A 239 7.14 41.11 -4.47
C SER A 239 8.46 40.99 -5.26
N SER A 240 9.04 39.78 -5.38
CA SER A 240 10.26 39.58 -6.18
C SER A 240 9.96 39.41 -7.69
N GLU A 241 9.90 40.58 -8.35
CA GLU A 241 10.28 40.87 -9.74
C GLU A 241 9.51 40.30 -10.95
N ARG A 242 9.37 41.19 -11.95
CA ARG A 242 8.86 40.96 -13.30
C ARG A 242 9.56 39.79 -13.98
N TRP A 243 8.84 38.68 -14.16
CA TRP A 243 9.20 37.67 -15.15
C TRP A 243 8.77 38.17 -16.53
N THR A 244 9.66 38.84 -17.26
CA THR A 244 9.41 39.18 -18.67
C THR A 244 9.35 37.89 -19.48
N ALA A 245 8.18 37.61 -20.04
CA ALA A 245 7.90 36.48 -20.92
C ALA A 245 8.52 36.66 -22.32
N HIS A 246 9.84 36.85 -22.40
CA HIS A 246 10.61 36.78 -23.64
C HIS A 246 12.06 36.38 -23.35
N GLN A 247 12.29 35.07 -23.24
CA GLN A 247 13.52 34.41 -23.68
C GLN A 247 13.23 32.92 -23.80
N ALA A 248 12.96 32.50 -25.03
CA ALA A 248 13.01 31.11 -25.43
C ALA A 248 14.44 30.79 -25.86
N MET A 249 14.90 29.60 -25.50
CA MET A 249 16.10 28.91 -26.02
C MET A 249 17.45 29.53 -25.64
N ASP A 250 18.39 28.65 -25.30
CA ASP A 250 19.82 28.87 -25.08
C ASP A 250 20.27 29.57 -23.79
N GLY A 251 20.74 28.75 -22.84
CA GLY A 251 21.50 29.20 -21.68
C GLY A 251 21.29 28.30 -20.47
N SER A 252 22.28 27.47 -20.16
CA SER A 252 22.36 26.71 -18.90
C SER A 252 22.31 27.65 -17.69
N PRO A 253 21.40 27.48 -16.72
CA PRO A 253 21.49 28.19 -15.46
C PRO A 253 22.26 27.37 -14.43
N THR A 254 23.32 28.00 -13.93
CA THR A 254 24.17 27.64 -12.81
C THR A 254 23.41 27.38 -11.51
N ASP A 255 23.90 26.39 -10.75
CA ASP A 255 23.45 25.96 -9.44
C ASP A 255 23.25 27.10 -8.43
N GLN A 256 22.01 27.29 -7.99
CA GLN A 256 21.71 27.68 -6.61
C GLN A 256 20.58 26.79 -6.10
N ASP A 257 20.98 25.71 -5.42
CA ASP A 257 20.12 24.75 -4.75
C ASP A 257 19.55 25.33 -3.45
N LEU A 258 18.21 25.33 -3.35
CA LEU A 258 17.51 25.39 -2.06
C LEU A 258 16.58 24.16 -1.98
N SER A 259 17.13 23.07 -1.46
CA SER A 259 16.39 21.84 -1.14
C SER A 259 15.64 21.99 0.18
N TRP A 260 14.32 22.25 0.12
CA TRP A 260 13.43 22.13 1.28
C TRP A 260 12.38 21.05 1.02
N LEU A 261 12.32 20.07 1.92
CA LEU A 261 11.82 18.71 1.68
C LEU A 261 10.40 18.52 2.24
N LEU A 262 9.39 18.56 1.38
CA LEU A 262 8.06 18.03 1.67
C LEU A 262 8.02 16.51 1.41
N GLY A 263 8.20 15.74 2.49
CA GLY A 263 7.28 14.68 2.91
C GLY A 263 7.10 13.39 2.11
N ALA A 264 7.26 13.29 0.78
CA ALA A 264 6.83 12.07 0.10
C ALA A 264 7.52 11.63 -1.22
N THR A 265 8.34 12.44 -1.91
CA THR A 265 8.80 12.00 -3.26
C THR A 265 10.20 12.43 -3.68
N GLY A 266 10.97 13.18 -2.88
CA GLY A 266 12.20 13.80 -3.39
C GLY A 266 11.95 14.71 -4.60
N ALA A 267 10.71 15.18 -4.78
CA ALA A 267 10.35 16.07 -5.87
C ALA A 267 10.78 17.50 -5.53
N LYS A 268 11.65 18.08 -6.37
CA LYS A 268 11.84 19.54 -6.41
C LYS A 268 10.50 20.15 -6.85
N VAL A 269 9.95 21.08 -6.07
CA VAL A 269 8.69 21.76 -6.40
C VAL A 269 9.01 23.16 -6.88
N LYS A 270 8.69 23.45 -8.14
CA LYS A 270 8.86 24.76 -8.75
C LYS A 270 7.51 25.48 -8.75
N ALA A 271 7.44 26.65 -8.11
CA ALA A 271 6.28 27.53 -8.17
C ALA A 271 6.39 28.46 -9.39
N ARG A 272 5.32 28.58 -10.17
CA ARG A 272 5.17 29.56 -11.26
C ARG A 272 3.88 30.33 -11.09
N LEU A 273 3.94 31.65 -11.21
CA LEU A 273 2.74 32.47 -11.36
C LEU A 273 2.22 32.40 -12.80
N GLY A 274 0.99 31.94 -12.96
CA GLY A 274 0.26 32.02 -14.23
C GLY A 274 -0.18 33.46 -14.50
N TRP A 275 -0.36 33.80 -15.78
CA TRP A 275 -0.75 35.14 -16.26
C TRP A 275 -2.07 35.68 -15.67
N ASN A 276 -2.84 34.82 -14.99
CA ASN A 276 -4.14 35.13 -14.41
C ASN A 276 -4.08 35.32 -12.88
N GLY A 277 -2.88 35.51 -12.31
CA GLY A 277 -2.68 35.64 -10.85
C GLY A 277 -2.82 34.32 -10.08
N SER A 278 -2.61 33.18 -10.73
CA SER A 278 -2.71 31.85 -10.12
C SER A 278 -1.32 31.30 -9.82
N VAL A 279 -1.10 30.78 -8.61
CA VAL A 279 0.16 30.10 -8.25
C VAL A 279 0.06 28.64 -8.69
N MET A 280 0.99 28.20 -9.53
CA MET A 280 1.07 26.85 -10.07
C MET A 280 2.30 26.17 -9.50
N LEU A 281 2.12 25.10 -8.74
CA LEU A 281 3.22 24.25 -8.27
C LEU A 281 3.43 23.12 -9.28
N THR A 282 4.68 22.92 -9.68
CA THR A 282 5.08 21.85 -10.61
C THR A 282 6.18 21.02 -9.96
N GLY A 283 6.00 19.70 -9.91
CA GLY A 283 7.06 18.80 -9.46
C GLY A 283 8.03 18.51 -10.61
N GLU A 284 9.31 18.87 -10.46
CA GLU A 284 10.32 18.72 -11.53
C GLU A 284 10.58 17.25 -11.90
N ASN A 285 10.35 16.31 -10.98
CA ASN A 285 10.63 14.87 -11.19
C ASN A 285 9.39 14.00 -11.38
N THR A 286 8.18 14.54 -11.20
CA THR A 286 6.92 13.77 -11.26
C THR A 286 6.00 14.19 -12.39
N GLY A 287 6.34 15.24 -13.16
CA GLY A 287 5.52 15.75 -14.26
C GLY A 287 4.14 16.30 -13.86
N GLY A 288 3.80 16.27 -12.57
CA GLY A 288 2.51 16.71 -12.05
C GLY A 288 2.40 18.22 -11.95
N ARG A 289 1.25 18.76 -12.38
CA ARG A 289 0.87 20.17 -12.21
C ARG A 289 -0.23 20.29 -11.15
N ALA A 290 -0.03 21.16 -10.16
CA ALA A 290 -1.05 21.54 -9.19
C ALA A 290 -1.29 23.05 -9.26
N VAL A 291 -2.54 23.47 -9.46
CA VAL A 291 -2.94 24.89 -9.40
C VAL A 291 -3.49 25.15 -8.00
N LEU A 292 -2.82 26.01 -7.22
CA LEU A 292 -3.18 26.22 -5.81
C LEU A 292 -4.41 27.12 -5.63
N ALA A 293 -4.71 28.03 -6.56
CA ALA A 293 -5.93 28.84 -6.50
C ALA A 293 -6.23 29.51 -7.86
N LYS A 294 -7.52 29.67 -8.16
CA LYS A 294 -8.03 30.66 -9.12
C LYS A 294 -8.64 31.80 -8.30
N VAL A 295 -7.96 32.94 -8.21
CA VAL A 295 -8.53 34.16 -7.60
C VAL A 295 -9.49 34.77 -8.62
N SER A 296 -10.72 34.27 -8.69
CA SER A 296 -11.77 34.95 -9.45
C SER A 296 -12.39 36.04 -8.58
N SER A 297 -12.25 37.28 -9.07
CA SER A 297 -12.91 38.54 -8.69
C SER A 297 -12.60 39.15 -7.32
N TRP A 298 -11.50 39.89 -7.25
CA TRP A 298 -11.38 41.08 -6.38
C TRP A 298 -10.86 42.26 -7.22
N VAL A 299 -11.63 42.66 -8.24
CA VAL A 299 -11.49 43.98 -8.84
C VAL A 299 -12.88 44.46 -9.22
N LYS A 300 -13.48 45.26 -8.34
CA LYS A 300 -14.32 46.41 -8.69
C LYS A 300 -14.47 47.27 -7.43
N HIS A 301 -13.75 48.39 -7.44
CA HIS A 301 -13.73 49.54 -6.52
C HIS A 301 -12.55 49.66 -5.54
N PRO A 302 -11.71 50.70 -5.69
CA PRO A 302 -10.72 51.09 -4.70
C PRO A 302 -11.27 52.22 -3.82
N GLN A 303 -11.94 51.93 -2.70
CA GLN A 303 -12.14 52.93 -1.63
C GLN A 303 -12.19 52.31 -0.22
N ARG A 304 -11.13 52.61 0.53
CA ARG A 304 -10.90 52.59 2.00
C ARG A 304 -11.11 51.31 2.84
N PRO A 305 -10.22 51.06 3.83
CA PRO A 305 -10.29 49.93 4.73
C PRO A 305 -11.01 50.29 6.03
N THR A 306 -11.99 49.50 6.44
CA THR A 306 -12.32 49.25 7.86
C THR A 306 -13.19 48.00 7.96
N ASN A 307 -12.89 47.21 8.99
CA ASN A 307 -13.56 45.99 9.46
C ASN A 307 -13.06 44.67 8.88
N GLU A 308 -12.29 43.99 9.74
CA GLU A 308 -12.06 42.55 9.75
C GLU A 308 -13.38 41.79 9.59
N ARG A 309 -13.69 41.37 8.36
CA ARG A 309 -14.64 40.28 8.12
C ARG A 309 -13.83 39.04 7.78
N ARG A 310 -13.65 38.14 8.74
CA ARG A 310 -13.22 36.76 8.49
C ARG A 310 -14.30 36.09 7.65
N ALA A 311 -14.09 36.00 6.35
CA ALA A 311 -14.88 35.12 5.49
C ALA A 311 -14.51 33.67 5.87
N SER A 312 -15.50 32.81 6.12
CA SER A 312 -15.26 31.36 6.22
C SER A 312 -15.63 30.74 4.88
N GLY A 313 -14.66 30.09 4.24
CA GLY A 313 -14.85 29.43 2.95
C GLY A 313 -14.03 28.14 2.93
N SER A 314 -14.66 27.03 2.50
CA SER A 314 -13.94 25.78 2.23
C SER A 314 -13.41 25.81 0.80
N TYR A 315 -12.10 25.65 0.62
CA TYR A 315 -11.48 25.58 -0.71
C TYR A 315 -11.14 24.13 -1.05
N ARG A 316 -11.44 23.72 -2.29
CA ARG A 316 -11.05 22.41 -2.83
C ARG A 316 -10.01 22.66 -3.92
N VAL A 317 -8.77 22.23 -3.69
CA VAL A 317 -7.71 22.27 -4.71
C VAL A 317 -8.02 21.20 -5.76
N LEU A 318 -8.27 21.63 -6.99
CA LEU A 318 -8.48 20.73 -8.14
C LEU A 318 -7.19 20.71 -8.96
N GLY A 319 -6.24 19.86 -8.55
CA GLY A 319 -5.07 19.51 -9.37
C GLY A 319 -5.41 18.39 -10.36
N SER A 320 -4.77 18.37 -11.53
CA SER A 320 -5.01 17.33 -12.54
C SER A 320 -4.32 16.02 -12.21
N ASP A 321 -3.21 16.01 -11.45
CA ASP A 321 -2.38 14.80 -11.31
C ASP A 321 -1.84 14.52 -9.90
N THR A 322 -2.08 15.39 -8.93
CA THR A 322 -1.85 15.12 -7.51
C THR A 322 -3.14 15.31 -6.75
N GLN A 323 -3.40 14.34 -5.87
CA GLN A 323 -4.52 14.16 -4.93
C GLN A 323 -5.42 15.38 -4.68
N GLY A 324 -6.69 15.09 -4.36
CA GLY A 324 -7.54 16.03 -3.65
C GLY A 324 -6.92 16.37 -2.29
N VAL A 325 -6.01 17.33 -2.29
CA VAL A 325 -5.56 18.04 -1.09
C VAL A 325 -6.75 18.86 -0.66
N VAL A 326 -7.47 18.38 0.34
CA VAL A 326 -8.38 19.24 1.10
C VAL A 326 -7.48 20.04 2.01
N LEU A 327 -7.05 21.22 1.58
CA LEU A 327 -6.49 22.19 2.50
C LEU A 327 -7.59 22.47 3.53
N GLY A 328 -7.28 22.27 4.81
CA GLY A 328 -8.19 22.57 5.92
C GLY A 328 -8.77 23.98 5.79
N ARG A 329 -9.89 24.24 6.49
CA ARG A 329 -10.74 25.46 6.41
C ARG A 329 -10.05 26.81 6.73
N ASN A 330 -8.73 26.84 6.86
CA ASN A 330 -7.98 28.05 7.17
C ASN A 330 -7.56 28.71 5.85
N LEU A 331 -8.09 29.91 5.61
CA LEU A 331 -7.63 30.77 4.52
C LEU A 331 -6.12 31.02 4.66
N PRO A 332 -5.37 31.17 3.56
CA PRO A 332 -4.02 31.71 3.64
C PRO A 332 -4.10 33.10 4.29
N ASP A 333 -3.37 33.28 5.40
CA ASP A 333 -3.19 34.60 5.98
C ASP A 333 -2.38 35.44 5.00
N VAL A 334 -2.99 36.54 4.56
CA VAL A 334 -2.31 37.54 3.73
C VAL A 334 -1.54 38.43 4.69
N LEU A 335 -0.21 38.33 4.66
CA LEU A 335 0.65 39.20 5.44
C LEU A 335 0.63 40.60 4.81
N SER A 336 0.78 41.64 5.64
CA SER A 336 0.65 43.05 5.22
C SER A 336 1.72 43.52 4.22
N ASP A 337 2.71 42.67 3.90
CA ASP A 337 3.82 42.91 2.97
C ASP A 337 3.64 42.23 1.61
N GLY A 338 2.47 41.63 1.32
CA GLY A 338 2.23 40.95 0.04
C GLY A 338 2.77 39.51 -0.01
N LYS A 339 3.18 38.97 1.13
CA LYS A 339 3.50 37.55 1.28
C LYS A 339 2.27 36.73 1.63
N PHE A 340 2.22 35.51 1.13
CA PHE A 340 1.17 34.54 1.45
C PHE A 340 1.74 33.40 2.28
N LEU A 341 1.13 33.11 3.43
CA LEU A 341 1.42 31.88 4.17
C LEU A 341 0.55 30.74 3.61
N CYS A 342 1.18 29.85 2.86
CA CYS A 342 0.57 28.58 2.47
C CYS A 342 0.89 27.54 3.56
N GLY A 343 0.08 27.49 4.61
CA GLY A 343 0.07 26.41 5.59
C GLY A 343 -1.26 25.65 5.52
N GLY A 344 -1.25 24.36 5.79
CA GLY A 344 -2.47 23.56 5.72
C GLY A 344 -2.34 22.16 6.30
N ASP A 345 -3.46 21.64 6.76
CA ASP A 345 -3.59 20.25 7.18
C ASP A 345 -3.83 19.38 5.94
N LEU A 346 -2.96 18.40 5.71
CA LEU A 346 -3.09 17.40 4.65
C LEU A 346 -3.62 16.10 5.25
N GLU A 347 -4.84 15.71 4.88
CA GLU A 347 -5.38 14.40 5.24
C GLU A 347 -4.73 13.29 4.40
N VAL A 348 -4.00 12.40 5.07
CA VAL A 348 -3.42 11.21 4.47
C VAL A 348 -4.32 10.01 4.78
N SER A 349 -4.86 9.40 3.73
CA SER A 349 -5.77 8.27 3.87
C SER A 349 -5.08 7.03 4.48
N LYS A 350 -5.87 6.16 5.13
CA LYS A 350 -5.38 4.88 5.67
C LYS A 350 -4.61 4.05 4.62
N TYR A 351 -5.14 3.91 3.41
CA TYR A 351 -4.51 3.11 2.34
C TYR A 351 -3.17 3.69 1.89
N GLN A 352 -3.05 5.02 1.85
CA GLN A 352 -1.79 5.69 1.53
C GLN A 352 -0.73 5.43 2.62
N ARG A 353 -1.11 5.46 3.90
CA ARG A 353 -0.21 5.12 5.00
C ARG A 353 0.22 3.66 4.99
N GLN A 354 -0.68 2.74 4.65
CA GLN A 354 -0.36 1.32 4.48
C GLN A 354 0.68 1.12 3.37
N TYR A 355 0.48 1.81 2.25
CA TYR A 355 1.43 1.84 1.14
C TYR A 355 2.80 2.43 1.52
N GLU A 356 2.82 3.51 2.30
CA GLU A 356 4.06 4.11 2.81
C GLU A 356 4.80 3.12 3.72
N LEU A 357 4.12 2.48 4.66
CA LEU A 357 4.71 1.50 5.56
C LEU A 357 5.37 0.34 4.80
N PHE A 358 4.69 -0.19 3.78
CA PHE A 358 5.25 -1.26 2.94
C PHE A 358 6.48 -0.80 2.16
N ASN A 359 6.46 0.42 1.58
CA ASN A 359 7.63 0.96 0.89
C ASN A 359 8.81 1.22 1.83
N LEU A 360 8.55 1.68 3.05
CA LEU A 360 9.60 1.83 4.07
C LEU A 360 10.24 0.46 4.39
N TRP A 361 9.43 -0.59 4.53
CA TRP A 361 9.94 -1.93 4.75
C TRP A 361 10.77 -2.45 3.57
N LEU A 362 10.31 -2.25 2.33
CA LEU A 362 11.07 -2.63 1.13
C LEU A 362 12.42 -1.91 1.04
N LEU A 363 12.48 -0.63 1.43
CA LEU A 363 13.71 0.15 1.47
C LEU A 363 14.64 -0.32 2.60
N ALA A 364 14.12 -0.50 3.81
CA ALA A 364 14.89 -0.96 4.97
C ALA A 364 15.51 -2.35 4.73
N SER A 365 14.73 -3.26 4.15
CA SER A 365 15.17 -4.60 3.75
C SER A 365 16.02 -4.64 2.47
N LYS A 366 16.32 -3.49 1.86
CA LYS A 366 17.09 -3.34 0.61
C LYS A 366 16.54 -4.15 -0.57
N ARG A 367 15.26 -4.50 -0.53
CA ARG A 367 14.56 -5.17 -1.64
C ARG A 367 14.37 -4.23 -2.83
N VAL A 368 14.32 -2.93 -2.57
CA VAL A 368 14.25 -1.88 -3.59
C VAL A 368 15.20 -0.73 -3.25
N ALA A 369 15.71 -0.06 -4.28
CA ALA A 369 16.57 1.12 -4.11
C ALA A 369 15.77 2.44 -3.97
N SER A 370 14.51 2.44 -4.39
CA SER A 370 13.61 3.60 -4.35
C SER A 370 12.18 3.15 -4.08
N PRO A 371 11.32 4.03 -3.51
CA PRO A 371 9.90 3.75 -3.38
C PRO A 371 9.30 3.30 -4.72
N LEU A 372 8.52 2.22 -4.69
CA LEU A 372 7.78 1.72 -5.83
C LEU A 372 6.55 2.59 -6.08
N SER A 373 5.98 2.56 -7.28
CA SER A 373 4.67 3.18 -7.54
C SER A 373 3.53 2.34 -6.91
N PRO A 374 2.29 2.85 -6.74
CA PRO A 374 1.19 2.06 -6.19
C PRO A 374 0.92 0.74 -6.94
N VAL A 375 1.08 0.74 -8.27
CA VAL A 375 0.93 -0.46 -9.10
C VAL A 375 2.08 -1.44 -8.81
N ASP A 376 3.31 -0.94 -8.83
CA ASP A 376 4.50 -1.78 -8.61
C ASP A 376 4.54 -2.31 -7.17
N SER A 377 4.11 -1.54 -6.17
CA SER A 377 3.96 -1.99 -4.78
C SER A 377 2.90 -3.07 -4.64
N LEU A 378 1.77 -2.96 -5.34
CA LEU A 378 0.72 -4.00 -5.33
C LEU A 378 1.25 -5.30 -5.93
N LEU A 379 1.94 -5.23 -7.07
CA LEU A 379 2.56 -6.39 -7.72
C LEU A 379 3.67 -7.00 -6.84
N CYS A 380 4.51 -6.16 -6.23
CA CYS A 380 5.57 -6.60 -5.33
C CYS A 380 5.01 -7.28 -4.08
N LEU A 381 3.98 -6.70 -3.45
CA LEU A 381 3.29 -7.29 -2.31
C LEU A 381 2.73 -8.67 -2.64
N ARG A 382 2.10 -8.83 -3.81
CA ARG A 382 1.60 -10.11 -4.30
C ARG A 382 2.72 -11.11 -4.59
N GLY A 383 3.80 -10.68 -5.23
CA GLY A 383 4.99 -11.50 -5.45
C GLY A 383 5.59 -12.01 -4.14
N CYS A 384 5.70 -11.14 -3.13
CA CYS A 384 6.17 -11.52 -1.80
C CYS A 384 5.22 -12.52 -1.12
N ALA A 385 3.89 -12.32 -1.23
CA ALA A 385 2.89 -13.17 -0.59
C ALA A 385 2.83 -14.59 -1.17
N THR A 386 3.19 -14.74 -2.44
CA THR A 386 3.22 -16.03 -3.15
C THR A 386 4.60 -16.67 -3.19
N GLY A 387 5.63 -15.99 -2.67
CA GLY A 387 7.01 -16.43 -2.77
C GLY A 387 7.55 -16.52 -4.21
N CYS A 388 6.85 -15.91 -5.18
CA CYS A 388 7.16 -16.03 -6.60
C CYS A 388 7.83 -14.75 -7.12
N ASP A 389 9.14 -14.80 -7.38
CA ASP A 389 9.85 -13.73 -8.10
C ASP A 389 9.71 -13.91 -9.62
N VAL A 390 8.57 -13.48 -10.15
CA VAL A 390 8.26 -13.61 -11.58
C VAL A 390 9.15 -12.73 -12.46
N ASP A 391 9.64 -11.61 -11.93
CA ASP A 391 10.45 -10.65 -12.69
C ASP A 391 11.89 -11.09 -12.83
N GLY A 392 12.46 -11.65 -11.75
CA GLY A 392 13.82 -12.20 -11.72
C GLY A 392 13.95 -13.54 -12.45
N ALA A 393 12.88 -14.34 -12.54
CA ALA A 393 12.93 -15.69 -13.11
C ALA A 393 13.39 -15.73 -14.58
N SER A 394 14.20 -16.73 -14.90
CA SER A 394 14.60 -17.11 -16.26
C SER A 394 13.45 -17.73 -17.04
N VAL A 395 13.57 -17.84 -18.37
CA VAL A 395 12.52 -18.45 -19.21
C VAL A 395 12.26 -19.91 -18.80
N ALA A 396 13.32 -20.68 -18.52
CA ALA A 396 13.19 -22.07 -18.10
C ALA A 396 12.47 -22.21 -16.74
N GLU A 397 12.81 -21.36 -15.76
CA GLU A 397 12.12 -21.34 -14.46
C GLU A 397 10.66 -20.94 -14.60
N LEU A 398 10.35 -19.94 -15.43
CA LEU A 398 8.97 -19.54 -15.73
C LEU A 398 8.18 -20.69 -16.37
N GLN A 399 8.77 -21.40 -17.32
CA GLN A 399 8.15 -22.56 -17.95
C GLN A 399 7.89 -23.68 -16.95
N ALA A 400 8.86 -24.01 -16.10
CA ALA A 400 8.70 -25.02 -15.05
C ALA A 400 7.58 -24.65 -14.05
N MET A 401 7.55 -23.39 -13.59
CA MET A 401 6.51 -22.90 -12.68
C MET A 401 5.11 -22.88 -13.30
N LEU A 402 5.00 -22.63 -14.60
CA LEU A 402 3.75 -22.70 -15.35
C LEU A 402 3.31 -24.16 -15.59
N GLU A 403 4.24 -25.04 -15.93
CA GLU A 403 3.98 -26.47 -16.12
C GLU A 403 3.49 -27.14 -14.84
N GLN A 404 4.11 -26.82 -13.69
CA GLN A 404 3.65 -27.28 -12.37
C GLN A 404 2.19 -26.90 -12.08
N ARG A 405 1.71 -25.79 -12.68
CA ARG A 405 0.33 -25.28 -12.55
C ARG A 405 -0.59 -25.75 -13.69
N GLY A 406 -0.11 -26.60 -14.59
CA GLY A 406 -0.88 -27.08 -15.75
C GLY A 406 -1.16 -25.98 -16.79
N LEU A 407 -0.33 -24.94 -16.85
CA LEU A 407 -0.52 -23.80 -17.75
C LEU A 407 0.40 -23.89 -18.98
N SER A 408 0.00 -23.24 -20.07
CA SER A 408 0.83 -23.22 -21.28
C SER A 408 2.21 -22.61 -21.01
N THR A 409 3.26 -23.25 -21.51
CA THR A 409 4.67 -22.84 -21.39
C THR A 409 5.21 -22.18 -22.67
N SER A 410 4.35 -21.94 -23.66
CA SER A 410 4.72 -21.32 -24.94
C SER A 410 4.66 -19.78 -24.90
N GLY A 411 5.52 -19.15 -25.69
CA GLY A 411 5.54 -17.70 -25.93
C GLY A 411 6.84 -17.01 -25.50
N ALA A 412 6.88 -15.69 -25.69
CA ALA A 412 8.00 -14.86 -25.23
C ALA A 412 8.02 -14.76 -23.70
N LYS A 413 9.18 -14.43 -23.11
CA LYS A 413 9.36 -14.28 -21.66
C LYS A 413 8.26 -13.45 -21.01
N THR A 414 7.93 -12.29 -21.58
CA THR A 414 6.90 -11.38 -21.06
C THR A 414 5.51 -12.03 -21.01
N SER A 415 5.17 -12.87 -21.98
CA SER A 415 3.91 -13.61 -21.99
C SER A 415 3.85 -14.69 -20.92
N LEU A 416 4.97 -15.38 -20.67
CA LEU A 416 5.10 -16.35 -19.59
C LEU A 416 4.99 -15.66 -18.22
N GLN A 417 5.66 -14.53 -18.05
CA GLN A 417 5.58 -13.72 -16.83
C GLN A 417 4.14 -13.28 -16.54
N LEU A 418 3.44 -12.73 -17.54
CA LEU A 418 2.05 -12.30 -17.37
C LEU A 418 1.12 -13.47 -17.00
N ARG A 419 1.29 -14.61 -17.66
CA ARG A 419 0.49 -15.82 -17.38
C ARG A 419 0.74 -16.36 -15.98
N LEU A 420 2.00 -16.38 -15.56
CA LEU A 420 2.36 -16.85 -14.22
C LEU A 420 1.85 -15.91 -13.14
N ARG A 421 1.95 -14.59 -13.36
CA ARG A 421 1.35 -13.57 -12.48
C ARG A 421 -0.14 -13.83 -12.30
N ASP A 422 -0.89 -13.97 -13.38
CA ASP A 422 -2.34 -14.21 -13.28
C ASP A 422 -2.72 -15.47 -12.51
N ALA A 423 -1.91 -16.52 -12.63
CA ALA A 423 -2.14 -17.78 -11.96
C ALA A 423 -1.72 -17.77 -10.50
N ALA A 424 -0.47 -17.42 -10.21
CA ALA A 424 0.08 -17.39 -8.86
C ALA A 424 -0.73 -16.48 -7.94
N TYR A 425 -1.26 -15.38 -8.48
CA TYR A 425 -1.96 -14.40 -7.67
C TYR A 425 -3.44 -14.71 -7.44
N ALA A 426 -3.99 -15.76 -8.06
CA ALA A 426 -5.26 -16.36 -7.64
C ALA A 426 -5.10 -17.27 -6.41
N GLU A 427 -3.85 -17.61 -6.04
CA GLU A 427 -3.53 -18.55 -4.93
C GLU A 427 -3.39 -17.85 -3.58
N VAL A 428 -3.46 -16.51 -3.51
CA VAL A 428 -3.37 -15.77 -2.23
C VAL A 428 -4.60 -16.11 -1.38
N PRO A 429 -4.45 -16.72 -0.19
CA PRO A 429 -5.58 -17.19 0.60
C PRO A 429 -6.50 -16.02 0.99
N GLU A 430 -7.80 -16.17 0.71
CA GLU A 430 -8.80 -15.19 1.12
C GLU A 430 -8.80 -15.02 2.66
N GLY A 431 -8.99 -13.79 3.12
CA GLY A 431 -9.00 -13.46 4.55
C GLY A 431 -7.62 -13.30 5.20
N SER A 432 -6.54 -13.74 4.55
CA SER A 432 -5.16 -13.53 5.02
C SER A 432 -4.81 -12.03 5.16
N ALA A 433 -3.82 -11.72 5.99
CA ALA A 433 -3.32 -10.34 6.13
C ALA A 433 -2.79 -9.79 4.79
N ALA A 434 -2.14 -10.65 4.00
CA ALA A 434 -1.70 -10.32 2.65
C ALA A 434 -2.88 -9.98 1.72
N ALA A 435 -3.94 -10.80 1.68
CA ALA A 435 -5.14 -10.52 0.88
C ALA A 435 -5.84 -9.20 1.28
N LYS A 436 -5.86 -8.89 2.59
CA LYS A 436 -6.39 -7.61 3.08
C LYS A 436 -5.51 -6.43 2.62
N ALA A 437 -4.19 -6.59 2.65
CA ALA A 437 -3.24 -5.58 2.21
C ALA A 437 -3.28 -5.37 0.68
N THR A 438 -3.40 -6.42 -0.13
CA THR A 438 -3.54 -6.31 -1.59
C THR A 438 -4.82 -5.57 -1.95
N LYS A 439 -5.95 -5.91 -1.30
CA LYS A 439 -7.23 -5.21 -1.50
C LYS A 439 -7.14 -3.73 -1.13
N ALA A 440 -6.41 -3.39 -0.06
CA ALA A 440 -6.15 -2.00 0.30
C ALA A 440 -5.34 -1.25 -0.78
N PHE A 441 -4.34 -1.90 -1.38
CA PHE A 441 -3.52 -1.30 -2.43
C PHE A 441 -4.28 -1.18 -3.74
N ALA A 442 -5.12 -2.16 -4.09
CA ALA A 442 -6.01 -2.06 -5.23
C ALA A 442 -6.98 -0.87 -5.09
N LYS A 443 -7.51 -0.60 -3.88
CA LYS A 443 -8.29 0.62 -3.61
C LYS A 443 -7.47 1.90 -3.81
N LEU A 444 -6.20 1.91 -3.40
CA LEU A 444 -5.31 3.04 -3.64
C LEU A 444 -5.11 3.26 -5.16
N VAL A 445 -4.79 2.20 -5.90
CA VAL A 445 -4.68 2.24 -7.37
C VAL A 445 -5.97 2.74 -8.02
N ALA A 446 -7.13 2.29 -7.54
CA ALA A 446 -8.43 2.73 -8.02
C ALA A 446 -8.67 4.24 -7.82
N ARG A 447 -8.28 4.80 -6.66
CA ARG A 447 -8.35 6.25 -6.40
C ARG A 447 -7.41 7.07 -7.30
N HIS A 448 -6.31 6.46 -7.74
CA HIS A 448 -5.31 7.09 -8.60
C HIS A 448 -5.51 6.83 -10.10
N TYR A 449 -6.55 6.08 -10.47
CA TYR A 449 -6.82 5.65 -11.85
C TYR A 449 -7.03 6.81 -12.84
N LYS A 450 -7.38 8.01 -12.36
CA LYS A 450 -7.74 9.18 -13.18
C LYS A 450 -6.56 9.76 -13.99
N GLY A 451 -5.33 9.39 -13.67
CA GLY A 451 -4.13 9.82 -14.39
C GLY A 451 -3.68 8.80 -15.44
N SER A 452 -3.23 9.26 -16.61
CA SER A 452 -2.57 8.43 -17.63
C SER A 452 -1.30 7.73 -17.16
N ALA A 453 -0.80 8.07 -15.96
CA ALA A 453 0.39 7.51 -15.34
C ALA A 453 0.18 6.11 -14.72
N VAL A 454 -1.05 5.67 -14.47
CA VAL A 454 -1.29 4.34 -13.91
C VAL A 454 -1.06 3.29 -14.99
N LYS A 455 -0.03 2.46 -14.82
CA LYS A 455 0.29 1.37 -15.74
C LYS A 455 -0.66 0.19 -15.55
N VAL A 456 -1.95 0.40 -15.82
CA VAL A 456 -3.03 -0.61 -15.66
C VAL A 456 -2.71 -1.89 -16.42
N LYS A 457 -2.02 -1.78 -17.57
CA LYS A 457 -1.56 -2.90 -18.39
C LYS A 457 -0.67 -3.90 -17.61
N ASP A 458 0.04 -3.45 -16.59
CA ASP A 458 0.99 -4.28 -15.83
C ASP A 458 0.31 -5.04 -14.68
N LEU A 459 -0.92 -4.66 -14.31
CA LEU A 459 -1.70 -5.34 -13.25
C LEU A 459 -2.01 -6.78 -13.65
N ASP A 460 -1.95 -7.71 -12.70
CA ASP A 460 -2.54 -9.04 -12.88
C ASP A 460 -4.07 -8.99 -12.89
N ALA A 461 -4.69 -10.08 -13.34
CA ALA A 461 -6.13 -10.19 -13.50
C ALA A 461 -6.91 -9.95 -12.20
N ALA A 462 -6.43 -10.50 -11.08
CA ALA A 462 -7.07 -10.34 -9.79
C ALA A 462 -6.91 -8.91 -9.25
N SER A 463 -5.73 -8.29 -9.37
CA SER A 463 -5.54 -6.88 -9.03
C SER A 463 -6.41 -5.95 -9.88
N LEU A 464 -6.49 -6.19 -11.20
CA LEU A 464 -7.34 -5.38 -12.07
C LEU A 464 -8.81 -5.58 -11.72
N ALA A 465 -9.25 -6.81 -11.43
CA ALA A 465 -10.60 -7.08 -10.98
C ALA A 465 -10.95 -6.34 -9.68
N GLU A 466 -10.05 -6.34 -8.70
CA GLU A 466 -10.22 -5.58 -7.45
C GLU A 466 -10.32 -4.06 -7.70
N VAL A 467 -9.48 -3.52 -8.59
CA VAL A 467 -9.54 -2.11 -9.00
C VAL A 467 -10.87 -1.78 -9.68
N LEU A 468 -11.32 -2.62 -10.60
CA LEU A 468 -12.59 -2.46 -11.31
C LEU A 468 -13.81 -2.68 -10.40
N ASN A 469 -13.70 -3.47 -9.34
CA ASN A 469 -14.78 -3.65 -8.35
C ASN A 469 -14.79 -2.59 -7.25
N CYS A 470 -13.80 -1.69 -7.23
CA CYS A 470 -13.75 -0.63 -6.25
C CYS A 470 -14.81 0.45 -6.50
N ASP A 471 -15.63 0.73 -5.47
CA ASP A 471 -16.60 1.84 -5.50
C ASP A 471 -15.94 3.23 -5.54
N GLU A 472 -14.68 3.30 -5.10
CA GLU A 472 -13.85 4.51 -5.08
C GLU A 472 -12.96 4.64 -6.34
N LEU A 473 -13.25 3.89 -7.41
CA LEU A 473 -12.55 4.00 -8.68
C LEU A 473 -12.75 5.40 -9.29
N HIS A 474 -11.70 6.20 -9.30
CA HIS A 474 -11.68 7.54 -9.87
C HIS A 474 -11.16 7.46 -11.30
N ALA A 475 -12.03 7.55 -12.29
CA ALA A 475 -11.65 7.68 -13.69
C ALA A 475 -12.27 8.94 -14.30
N LEU A 476 -11.74 9.39 -15.45
CA LEU A 476 -12.35 10.49 -16.19
C LEU A 476 -13.77 10.14 -16.65
N ASN A 477 -13.92 8.94 -17.20
CA ASN A 477 -15.15 8.35 -17.73
C ASN A 477 -14.98 6.83 -17.90
N GLU A 478 -16.08 6.11 -18.09
CA GLU A 478 -16.07 4.66 -18.33
C GLU A 478 -15.37 4.29 -19.65
N LYS A 479 -15.35 5.21 -20.63
CA LYS A 479 -14.59 5.02 -21.87
C LYS A 479 -13.10 4.82 -21.60
N THR A 480 -12.52 5.60 -20.69
CA THR A 480 -11.10 5.49 -20.29
C THR A 480 -10.84 4.15 -19.60
N ILE A 481 -11.77 3.69 -18.76
CA ILE A 481 -11.70 2.39 -18.11
C ILE A 481 -11.71 1.28 -19.16
N LEU A 482 -12.65 1.33 -20.11
CA LEU A 482 -12.76 0.35 -21.18
C LEU A 482 -11.50 0.33 -22.05
N ASP A 483 -11.01 1.49 -22.48
CA ASP A 483 -9.81 1.60 -23.32
C ASP A 483 -8.58 0.98 -22.66
N ASN A 484 -8.36 1.27 -21.37
CA ASN A 484 -7.28 0.68 -20.59
C ASN A 484 -7.45 -0.84 -20.41
N THR A 485 -8.67 -1.30 -20.18
CA THR A 485 -8.96 -2.73 -19.98
C THR A 485 -8.81 -3.52 -21.28
N ILE A 486 -9.20 -2.95 -22.43
CA ILE A 486 -8.95 -3.52 -23.75
C ILE A 486 -7.44 -3.64 -23.98
N SER A 487 -6.69 -2.56 -23.72
CA SER A 487 -5.22 -2.57 -23.86
C SER A 487 -4.58 -3.66 -22.98
N TRP A 488 -5.06 -3.82 -21.75
CA TRP A 488 -4.65 -4.89 -20.84
C TRP A 488 -4.96 -6.29 -21.39
N ALA A 489 -6.17 -6.50 -21.92
CA ALA A 489 -6.61 -7.80 -22.45
C ALA A 489 -5.89 -8.20 -23.75
N GLN A 490 -5.36 -7.22 -24.49
CA GLN A 490 -4.59 -7.45 -25.71
C GLN A 490 -3.16 -7.92 -25.47
N LEU A 491 -2.65 -7.84 -24.24
CA LEU A 491 -1.29 -8.29 -23.94
C LEU A 491 -1.14 -9.79 -24.20
N ALA A 492 -0.09 -10.15 -24.93
CA ALA A 492 0.27 -11.54 -25.18
C ALA A 492 0.57 -12.25 -23.85
N GLY A 493 -0.13 -13.34 -23.56
CA GLY A 493 0.00 -14.09 -22.30
C GLY A 493 -1.31 -14.19 -21.52
N ARG A 494 -2.20 -13.20 -21.65
CA ARG A 494 -3.56 -13.26 -21.08
C ARG A 494 -4.35 -14.35 -21.79
N THR A 495 -4.98 -15.26 -21.05
CA THR A 495 -5.85 -16.29 -21.65
C THR A 495 -7.28 -15.77 -21.81
N ASP A 496 -8.05 -16.42 -22.68
CA ASP A 496 -9.43 -16.01 -22.95
C ASP A 496 -10.33 -16.22 -21.72
N GLU A 497 -10.01 -17.21 -20.89
CA GLU A 497 -10.66 -17.48 -19.60
C GLU A 497 -10.44 -16.33 -18.59
N ILE A 498 -9.21 -15.81 -18.51
CA ILE A 498 -8.88 -14.68 -17.64
C ILE A 498 -9.62 -13.41 -18.11
N ILE A 499 -9.62 -13.15 -19.42
CA ILE A 499 -10.35 -12.03 -20.01
C ILE A 499 -11.84 -12.16 -19.73
N ALA A 500 -12.41 -13.36 -19.89
CA ALA A 500 -13.81 -13.66 -19.60
C ALA A 500 -14.21 -13.36 -18.15
N LYS A 501 -13.29 -13.49 -17.18
CA LYS A 501 -13.53 -13.17 -15.77
C LYS A 501 -13.44 -11.67 -15.46
N VAL A 502 -12.55 -10.93 -16.11
CA VAL A 502 -12.31 -9.50 -15.83
C VAL A 502 -13.26 -8.57 -16.59
N MET A 503 -13.54 -8.86 -17.86
CA MET A 503 -14.34 -7.97 -18.73
C MET A 503 -15.79 -7.71 -18.27
N PRO A 504 -16.48 -8.63 -17.57
CA PRO A 504 -17.79 -8.35 -16.99
C PRO A 504 -17.82 -7.21 -15.95
N LEU A 505 -16.66 -6.84 -15.38
CA LEU A 505 -16.55 -5.78 -14.36
C LEU A 505 -16.54 -4.36 -14.97
N VAL A 506 -16.42 -4.25 -16.30
CA VAL A 506 -16.50 -2.99 -17.04
C VAL A 506 -17.97 -2.63 -17.32
N ARG A 507 -18.31 -1.34 -17.25
CA ARG A 507 -19.68 -0.83 -17.42
C ARG A 507 -19.98 -0.46 -18.87
N TRP A 508 -20.03 -1.47 -19.73
CA TRP A 508 -20.18 -1.35 -21.20
C TRP A 508 -21.31 -0.42 -21.70
N PRO A 509 -22.54 -0.44 -21.13
CA PRO A 509 -23.65 0.38 -21.64
C PRO A 509 -23.42 1.90 -21.55
N LEU A 510 -22.44 2.32 -20.74
CA LEU A 510 -22.09 3.72 -20.54
C LEU A 510 -21.06 4.25 -21.57
N VAL A 511 -20.55 3.38 -22.45
CA VAL A 511 -19.51 3.75 -23.42
C VAL A 511 -20.09 3.83 -24.84
N PRO A 512 -19.78 4.87 -25.64
CA PRO A 512 -20.17 4.90 -27.05
C PRO A 512 -19.52 3.76 -27.84
N LEU A 513 -20.33 2.81 -28.32
CA LEU A 513 -19.87 1.67 -29.12
C LEU A 513 -19.98 1.90 -30.64
N VAL A 514 -20.44 3.08 -31.08
CA VAL A 514 -20.66 3.46 -32.50
C VAL A 514 -19.43 3.22 -33.39
N GLN A 515 -18.24 3.29 -32.80
CA GLN A 515 -16.99 3.04 -33.49
C GLN A 515 -16.18 2.03 -32.69
N LEU A 516 -16.57 0.75 -32.83
CA LEU A 516 -15.78 -0.36 -32.30
C LEU A 516 -14.34 -0.24 -32.83
N LYS A 517 -13.43 0.16 -31.95
CA LYS A 517 -12.01 0.31 -32.28
C LYS A 517 -11.46 -1.04 -32.76
N PRO A 518 -10.50 -1.08 -33.69
CA PRO A 518 -9.91 -2.34 -34.17
C PRO A 518 -9.46 -3.29 -33.04
N PRO A 519 -8.85 -2.79 -31.94
CA PRO A 519 -8.59 -3.58 -30.74
C PRO A 519 -9.78 -4.36 -30.18
N LEU A 520 -10.93 -3.69 -30.04
CA LEU A 520 -12.14 -4.30 -29.50
C LEU A 520 -12.70 -5.36 -30.46
N LYS A 521 -12.68 -5.09 -31.78
CA LYS A 521 -13.11 -6.08 -32.78
C LYS A 521 -12.26 -7.35 -32.74
N ALA A 522 -10.95 -7.21 -32.59
CA ALA A 522 -10.06 -8.36 -32.42
C ALA A 522 -10.39 -9.14 -31.14
N LEU A 523 -10.66 -8.43 -30.04
CA LEU A 523 -11.03 -9.04 -28.77
C LEU A 523 -12.38 -9.76 -28.82
N MET A 524 -13.38 -9.21 -29.50
CA MET A 524 -14.69 -9.87 -29.72
C MET A 524 -14.57 -11.16 -30.55
N LYS A 525 -13.66 -11.20 -31.53
CA LYS A 525 -13.38 -12.43 -32.30
C LYS A 525 -12.72 -13.50 -31.45
N ARG A 526 -11.90 -13.07 -30.48
CA ARG A 526 -11.08 -13.93 -29.63
C ARG A 526 -11.85 -14.45 -28.41
N CYS A 527 -12.65 -13.60 -27.76
CA CYS A 527 -13.35 -13.92 -26.52
C CYS A 527 -14.87 -13.77 -26.70
N PRO A 528 -15.64 -14.88 -26.71
CA PRO A 528 -17.10 -14.87 -26.87
C PRO A 528 -17.82 -13.99 -25.83
N VAL A 529 -17.32 -13.96 -24.60
CA VAL A 529 -17.86 -13.13 -23.52
C VAL A 529 -17.81 -11.65 -23.85
N VAL A 530 -16.69 -11.20 -24.43
CA VAL A 530 -16.56 -9.79 -24.84
C VAL A 530 -17.54 -9.47 -25.96
N LYS A 531 -17.76 -10.40 -26.90
CA LYS A 531 -18.77 -10.25 -27.94
C LYS A 531 -20.18 -10.12 -27.33
N GLU A 532 -20.54 -11.00 -26.41
CA GLU A 532 -21.85 -10.97 -25.71
C GLU A 532 -22.05 -9.66 -24.94
N LEU A 533 -21.03 -9.19 -24.21
CA LEU A 533 -21.08 -7.92 -23.45
C LEU A 533 -21.25 -6.71 -24.36
N VAL A 534 -20.60 -6.71 -25.54
CA VAL A 534 -20.75 -5.65 -26.54
C VAL A 534 -22.14 -5.68 -27.17
N GLU A 535 -22.65 -6.87 -27.54
CA GLU A 535 -24.00 -7.03 -28.09
C GLU A 535 -25.09 -6.65 -27.08
N GLU A 536 -24.93 -7.01 -25.81
CA GLU A 536 -25.79 -6.57 -24.71
C GLU A 536 -25.79 -5.05 -24.58
N ALA A 537 -24.61 -4.42 -24.58
CA ALA A 537 -24.48 -2.97 -24.46
C ALA A 537 -25.10 -2.24 -25.66
N ILE A 538 -24.91 -2.72 -26.89
CA ILE A 538 -25.55 -2.17 -28.09
C ILE A 538 -27.08 -2.31 -27.98
N GLY A 539 -27.57 -3.49 -27.59
CA GLY A 539 -29.00 -3.74 -27.41
C GLY A 539 -29.63 -2.82 -26.36
N LEU A 540 -28.89 -2.50 -25.29
CA LEU A 540 -29.32 -1.55 -24.26
C LEU A 540 -29.33 -0.09 -24.75
N GLN A 541 -28.38 0.28 -25.62
CA GLN A 541 -28.30 1.63 -26.19
C GLN A 541 -29.32 1.87 -27.31
N MET A 542 -29.86 0.79 -27.90
CA MET A 542 -30.87 0.80 -28.98
C MET A 542 -32.32 0.96 -28.52
N LYS A 543 -32.63 0.88 -27.22
CA LYS A 543 -34.01 0.92 -26.71
C LYS A 543 -34.26 2.22 -25.93
N PRO A 544 -34.60 3.34 -26.59
CA PRO A 544 -35.03 4.55 -25.90
C PRO A 544 -36.38 4.31 -25.20
N GLY A 545 -36.50 4.70 -23.93
CA GLY A 545 -37.81 4.99 -23.33
C GLY A 545 -38.58 3.86 -22.64
N SER A 546 -38.15 2.60 -22.70
CA SER A 546 -38.79 1.55 -21.91
C SER A 546 -38.30 1.58 -20.46
N GLU A 547 -39.21 1.73 -19.49
CA GLU A 547 -39.02 1.52 -18.04
C GLU A 547 -38.61 0.07 -17.74
N PHE A 548 -37.50 -0.42 -18.29
CA PHE A 548 -36.98 -1.72 -17.89
C PHE A 548 -36.52 -1.61 -16.45
N SER A 549 -37.22 -2.33 -15.57
CA SER A 549 -36.60 -2.86 -14.36
C SER A 549 -35.36 -3.63 -14.81
N PHE A 550 -34.21 -3.00 -14.63
CA PHE A 550 -32.94 -3.56 -15.04
C PHE A 550 -32.69 -4.81 -14.20
N THR A 551 -32.99 -5.97 -14.76
CA THR A 551 -32.51 -7.26 -14.26
C THR A 551 -31.29 -7.60 -15.11
N PRO A 552 -30.06 -7.35 -14.60
CA PRO A 552 -28.87 -7.79 -15.31
C PRO A 552 -29.04 -9.28 -15.56
N LYS A 553 -28.91 -9.72 -16.82
CA LYS A 553 -28.76 -11.14 -17.09
C LYS A 553 -27.52 -11.57 -16.31
N ARG A 554 -27.69 -12.43 -15.29
CA ARG A 554 -26.57 -13.08 -14.61
C ARG A 554 -25.74 -13.74 -15.71
N HIS A 555 -24.49 -13.31 -15.86
CA HIS A 555 -23.63 -13.88 -16.87
C HIS A 555 -23.23 -15.28 -16.40
N ARG A 556 -23.46 -16.30 -17.23
CA ARG A 556 -23.29 -17.73 -16.93
C ARG A 556 -21.87 -18.14 -16.48
N LEU A 557 -20.91 -17.22 -16.55
CA LEU A 557 -19.50 -17.40 -16.19
C LEU A 557 -19.14 -16.79 -14.82
N MET A 558 -20.09 -16.10 -14.19
CA MET A 558 -20.00 -15.63 -12.81
C MET A 558 -20.69 -16.60 -11.84
N ASP A 559 -21.25 -17.70 -12.36
CA ASP A 559 -21.94 -18.73 -11.57
C ASP A 559 -20.89 -19.53 -10.77
N GLY A 560 -20.56 -19.04 -9.58
CA GLY A 560 -19.60 -19.67 -8.67
C GLY A 560 -19.11 -18.76 -7.54
N SER A 561 -19.15 -17.42 -7.72
CA SER A 561 -18.93 -16.48 -6.61
C SER A 561 -20.27 -15.89 -6.19
N GLU A 562 -20.75 -16.21 -5.00
CA GLU A 562 -21.98 -15.61 -4.45
C GLU A 562 -21.90 -14.08 -4.30
N ASP A 563 -20.70 -13.50 -4.37
CA ASP A 563 -20.50 -12.09 -4.06
C ASP A 563 -20.35 -11.19 -5.29
N THR A 564 -21.25 -10.20 -5.32
CA THR A 564 -21.27 -8.98 -6.15
C THR A 564 -21.88 -9.11 -7.56
N VAL A 565 -23.21 -8.98 -7.60
CA VAL A 565 -23.92 -8.49 -8.79
C VAL A 565 -23.43 -7.05 -9.08
N VAL A 566 -22.37 -6.90 -9.88
CA VAL A 566 -21.88 -5.58 -10.28
C VAL A 566 -22.97 -4.91 -11.14
N PRO A 567 -23.51 -3.74 -10.73
CA PRO A 567 -24.55 -3.07 -11.52
C PRO A 567 -23.92 -2.41 -12.75
N ARG A 568 -23.82 -3.16 -13.85
CA ARG A 568 -23.15 -2.74 -15.11
C ARG A 568 -23.77 -1.52 -15.79
N HIS A 569 -25.04 -1.22 -15.52
CA HIS A 569 -25.78 -0.07 -16.06
C HIS A 569 -25.68 1.18 -15.19
N LYS A 570 -25.33 1.04 -13.91
CA LYS A 570 -25.22 2.19 -13.01
C LYS A 570 -23.90 2.88 -13.28
N LYS A 571 -23.85 4.18 -13.15
CA LYS A 571 -22.60 4.94 -13.21
C LYS A 571 -21.77 4.75 -11.93
N ARG A 572 -20.44 4.73 -12.05
CA ARG A 572 -19.56 4.76 -10.87
C ARG A 572 -19.66 6.12 -10.20
N LYS A 573 -19.67 6.13 -8.86
CA LYS A 573 -19.82 7.36 -8.07
C LYS A 573 -18.83 8.46 -8.46
N HIS A 574 -17.61 8.07 -8.82
CA HIS A 574 -16.49 8.98 -9.08
C HIS A 574 -16.08 9.12 -10.55
N CYS A 575 -16.82 8.50 -11.48
CA CYS A 575 -16.65 8.80 -12.90
C CYS A 575 -17.52 10.01 -13.27
N HIS A 576 -17.09 10.85 -14.21
CA HIS A 576 -17.80 12.07 -14.59
C HIS A 576 -18.21 12.01 -16.06
N GLY A 577 -19.29 12.72 -16.42
CA GLY A 577 -19.72 12.79 -17.82
C GLY A 577 -20.36 11.53 -18.41
N ASP A 578 -20.26 10.37 -17.77
CA ASP A 578 -20.96 9.17 -18.26
C ASP A 578 -22.48 9.31 -18.14
N LYS A 579 -23.16 9.08 -19.25
CA LYS A 579 -24.59 8.80 -19.36
C LYS A 579 -24.71 7.59 -20.28
N VAL A 580 -25.75 6.78 -20.12
CA VAL A 580 -26.09 5.79 -21.16
C VAL A 580 -26.34 6.61 -22.43
N GLN A 581 -25.47 6.44 -23.42
CA GLN A 581 -25.65 7.12 -24.70
C GLN A 581 -26.68 6.33 -25.48
N LEU A 582 -27.81 6.98 -25.77
CA LEU A 582 -28.75 6.45 -26.74
C LEU A 582 -28.06 6.51 -28.09
N LEU A 583 -27.94 5.36 -28.73
CA LEU A 583 -27.52 5.31 -30.11
C LEU A 583 -28.75 5.60 -30.96
N ASP A 584 -28.66 6.57 -31.86
CA ASP A 584 -29.66 6.67 -32.91
C ASP A 584 -29.51 5.47 -33.88
N ALA A 585 -30.62 5.05 -34.48
CA ALA A 585 -30.64 3.89 -35.38
C ALA A 585 -29.67 4.07 -36.58
N SER A 586 -29.51 5.31 -37.05
CA SER A 586 -28.63 5.64 -38.19
C SER A 586 -27.15 5.47 -37.87
N ALA A 587 -26.73 5.79 -36.64
CA ALA A 587 -25.38 5.66 -36.13
C ALA A 587 -25.00 4.19 -35.97
N LEU A 588 -25.95 3.32 -35.61
CA LEU A 588 -25.73 1.88 -35.59
C LEU A 588 -25.60 1.28 -36.98
N VAL A 589 -26.49 1.65 -37.90
CA VAL A 589 -26.41 1.20 -39.30
C VAL A 589 -25.04 1.59 -39.87
N ALA A 590 -24.60 2.83 -39.66
CA ALA A 590 -23.26 3.28 -40.02
C ALA A 590 -22.12 2.50 -39.28
N ALA A 591 -22.33 2.11 -38.03
CA ALA A 591 -21.36 1.34 -37.24
C ALA A 591 -21.22 -0.11 -37.69
N MET A 592 -22.30 -0.74 -38.14
CA MET A 592 -22.35 -2.16 -38.51
C MET A 592 -22.01 -2.41 -39.99
N LEU A 593 -22.19 -1.41 -40.86
CA LEU A 593 -21.84 -1.54 -42.28
C LEU A 593 -20.33 -1.71 -42.49
N PRO A 594 -19.91 -2.60 -43.42
CA PRO A 594 -18.54 -2.65 -43.96
C PRO A 594 -18.09 -1.26 -44.42
N SER A 595 -16.80 -0.96 -44.32
CA SER A 595 -16.24 0.36 -44.66
C SER A 595 -16.64 0.86 -46.05
N GLY A 596 -16.81 -0.06 -47.03
CA GLY A 596 -17.29 0.29 -48.38
C GLY A 596 -18.75 0.78 -48.45
N LEU A 597 -19.63 0.29 -47.56
CA LEU A 597 -21.05 0.67 -47.52
C LEU A 597 -21.31 1.91 -46.64
N ARG A 598 -20.41 2.23 -45.70
CA ARG A 598 -20.50 3.48 -44.91
C ARG A 598 -20.43 4.73 -45.79
N THR A 599 -19.61 4.68 -46.84
CA THR A 599 -19.45 5.77 -47.80
C THR A 599 -20.76 6.06 -48.54
N LEU A 600 -21.56 5.02 -48.83
CA LEU A 600 -22.87 5.14 -49.48
C LEU A 600 -23.92 5.79 -48.58
N VAL A 601 -23.99 5.39 -47.31
CA VAL A 601 -24.91 6.00 -46.31
C VAL A 601 -24.49 7.43 -45.92
N SER A 602 -23.19 7.72 -45.92
CA SER A 602 -22.69 9.08 -45.68
C SER A 602 -22.96 10.00 -46.88
N ALA A 603 -22.89 9.46 -48.10
CA ALA A 603 -23.17 10.18 -49.35
C ALA A 603 -24.67 10.38 -49.65
N SER A 604 -25.57 9.77 -48.87
CA SER A 604 -27.02 10.02 -48.94
C SER A 604 -27.48 11.15 -48.01
N HIS A 605 -26.65 11.57 -47.04
CA HIS A 605 -26.94 12.67 -46.12
C HIS A 605 -26.47 14.06 -46.60
N SER A 606 -25.91 14.16 -47.82
CA SER A 606 -25.70 15.48 -48.46
C SER A 606 -27.04 16.05 -48.91
N ALA A 607 -27.38 17.26 -48.47
CA ALA A 607 -28.71 17.87 -48.45
C ALA A 607 -29.45 18.10 -49.79
N ASP A 608 -29.03 17.50 -50.90
CA ASP A 608 -29.56 17.79 -52.25
C ASP A 608 -30.09 16.56 -53.02
N LYS A 609 -30.37 15.43 -52.35
CA LYS A 609 -30.94 14.25 -53.03
C LYS A 609 -32.43 14.08 -52.77
N PRO A 610 -33.24 13.79 -53.81
CA PRO A 610 -34.67 13.58 -53.67
C PRO A 610 -34.95 12.37 -52.75
N ALA A 611 -36.04 12.46 -51.98
CA ALA A 611 -36.43 11.48 -50.95
C ALA A 611 -36.46 10.03 -51.46
N ASP A 612 -36.75 9.83 -52.76
CA ASP A 612 -36.82 8.51 -53.40
C ASP A 612 -35.44 7.82 -53.51
N SER A 613 -34.35 8.59 -53.64
CA SER A 613 -32.99 8.04 -53.68
C SER A 613 -32.53 7.55 -52.30
N VAL A 614 -32.93 8.22 -51.22
CA VAL A 614 -32.63 7.79 -49.85
C VAL A 614 -33.42 6.53 -49.51
N ARG A 615 -34.69 6.45 -49.96
CA ARG A 615 -35.55 5.28 -49.77
C ARG A 615 -34.99 4.04 -50.46
N SER A 616 -34.54 4.15 -51.70
CA SER A 616 -33.89 3.06 -52.44
C SER A 616 -32.59 2.59 -51.79
N ILE A 617 -31.72 3.51 -51.35
CA ILE A 617 -30.46 3.14 -50.67
C ILE A 617 -30.72 2.43 -49.33
N CYS A 618 -31.72 2.87 -48.57
CA CYS A 618 -32.14 2.20 -47.33
C CYS A 618 -32.76 0.82 -47.61
N GLN A 619 -33.57 0.68 -48.66
CA GLN A 619 -34.13 -0.59 -49.11
C GLN A 619 -33.03 -1.58 -49.52
N ASP A 620 -32.02 -1.12 -50.25
CA ASP A 620 -30.89 -1.94 -50.69
C ASP A 620 -29.98 -2.35 -49.52
N ALA A 621 -29.77 -1.45 -48.55
CA ALA A 621 -29.02 -1.76 -47.33
C ALA A 621 -29.77 -2.77 -46.44
N LEU A 622 -31.09 -2.68 -46.36
CA LEU A 622 -31.94 -3.64 -45.65
C LEU A 622 -31.98 -5.00 -46.34
N CYS A 623 -32.03 -5.04 -47.69
CA CYS A 623 -31.91 -6.27 -48.47
C CYS A 623 -30.51 -6.90 -48.33
N ALA A 624 -29.44 -6.11 -48.25
CA ALA A 624 -28.11 -6.63 -47.99
C ALA A 624 -27.97 -7.21 -46.57
N LEU A 625 -28.68 -6.64 -45.58
CA LEU A 625 -28.72 -7.14 -44.21
C LEU A 625 -29.58 -8.41 -44.05
N SER A 626 -30.66 -8.57 -44.81
CA SER A 626 -31.47 -9.80 -44.82
C SER A 626 -30.69 -10.98 -45.42
N CYS A 627 -29.93 -10.74 -46.50
CA CYS A 627 -29.02 -11.73 -47.09
C CYS A 627 -27.89 -12.16 -46.13
N PHE A 628 -27.44 -11.27 -45.22
CA PHE A 628 -26.38 -11.57 -44.25
C PHE A 628 -26.85 -12.42 -43.05
N ARG A 629 -28.17 -12.49 -42.79
CA ARG A 629 -28.75 -13.25 -41.67
C ARG A 629 -29.22 -14.66 -42.06
N GLY A 630 -29.02 -15.10 -43.30
CA GLY A 630 -29.39 -16.45 -43.73
C GLY A 630 -30.90 -16.69 -43.71
N PHE A 631 -31.70 -15.67 -44.01
CA PHE A 631 -33.13 -15.87 -44.30
C PHE A 631 -33.25 -16.33 -45.75
N ASP A 632 -33.73 -17.56 -45.96
CA ASP A 632 -33.77 -18.21 -47.29
C ASP A 632 -34.83 -17.64 -48.25
N HIS A 633 -35.64 -16.65 -47.84
CA HIS A 633 -36.57 -15.96 -48.74
C HIS A 633 -36.72 -14.46 -48.40
N PRO A 634 -36.67 -13.55 -49.39
CA PRO A 634 -37.10 -12.17 -49.20
C PRO A 634 -38.63 -12.13 -49.01
N PRO A 635 -39.18 -11.26 -48.14
CA PRO A 635 -40.62 -11.06 -48.06
C PRO A 635 -41.10 -10.32 -49.32
N ASP A 636 -42.00 -10.95 -50.07
CA ASP A 636 -42.72 -10.32 -51.18
C ASP A 636 -43.61 -9.18 -50.62
N TYR A 637 -43.16 -7.95 -50.79
CA TYR A 637 -44.00 -6.77 -50.60
C TYR A 637 -44.67 -6.42 -51.93
N HIS A 638 -45.92 -6.84 -52.09
CA HIS A 638 -46.79 -6.29 -53.11
C HIS A 638 -47.21 -4.87 -52.69
N SER A 639 -46.86 -3.90 -53.53
CA SER A 639 -47.41 -2.56 -53.51
C SER A 639 -48.85 -2.63 -54.01
N ASP A 640 -49.80 -2.47 -53.09
CA ASP A 640 -51.15 -1.91 -53.27
C ASP A 640 -52.06 -2.53 -52.20
N ASP A 641 -52.00 -1.98 -50.99
CA ASP A 641 -53.18 -1.84 -50.12
C ASP A 641 -52.79 -1.00 -48.91
N ALA A 642 -53.24 0.26 -48.94
CA ALA A 642 -53.23 1.14 -47.80
C ALA A 642 -54.41 0.79 -46.90
N PHE A 643 -54.14 0.19 -45.75
CA PHE A 643 -55.01 0.31 -44.59
C PHE A 643 -54.25 1.03 -43.48
N CYS A 644 -54.67 2.27 -43.24
CA CYS A 644 -54.38 2.99 -42.01
C CYS A 644 -55.09 2.27 -40.86
N GLU A 645 -54.34 1.62 -39.99
CA GLU A 645 -54.73 1.47 -38.59
C GLU A 645 -53.52 1.79 -37.70
N GLU A 646 -53.84 2.49 -36.63
CA GLU A 646 -52.94 3.12 -35.67
C GLU A 646 -52.03 2.08 -35.00
N ASP A 647 -50.76 2.05 -35.34
CA ASP A 647 -49.68 1.83 -34.38
C ASP A 647 -48.35 2.24 -35.00
N GLY A 648 -47.79 3.33 -34.46
CA GLY A 648 -46.62 4.00 -35.00
C GLY A 648 -45.39 3.10 -35.01
N ILE A 649 -44.97 2.70 -36.21
CA ILE A 649 -43.59 2.27 -36.45
C ILE A 649 -42.73 3.54 -36.47
N TYR A 650 -42.10 3.85 -35.35
CA TYR A 650 -41.06 4.88 -35.27
C TYR A 650 -39.72 4.31 -35.76
N LEU A 651 -39.10 5.04 -36.69
CA LEU A 651 -37.67 4.94 -37.05
C LEU A 651 -36.78 5.42 -35.89
#